data_AF-A0A386WRD0-F1
#
_entry.id   AF-A0A386WRD0-F1
#
_cell.length_a   1.000
_cell.length_b   1.000
_cell.length_c   1.000
_cell.angle_alpha   90.00
_cell.angle_beta   90.00
_cell.angle_gamma   90.00
#
_symmetry.space_group_name_H-M   'P 1'
#
loop_
_entity.id
_entity.type
_entity.pdbx_description
1 polymer ?
#
loop_
_entity_poly.entity_id
_entity_poly.type
_entity_poly.pdbx_seq_one_letter_code
_entity_poly.pdbx_strand_id
1 'polypeptide(L)'
;MAYTDGDPLVVRIRIAFGASIAADPNTWAWTDVTAWWHASDEIRIEWGRSPGAQQAETSKMSFTLKDPDARFTAFDARSPYWPNVRKWTPIQYDIDLGDGSGWRNRFSGYIRKWPLTWPGGSGKLALAKIEAVGVLGRLARGKPPRRSALRRTIAATSPVVYYPGEDGVVAGQAGSEVAGAGPLAVSGVVEFKPVDDYKLSTSTVRYGTSAVPDLSGGGTLSATFPGIAAATGSQWTVHAMAKIEPSNASDKIVVMEWTTPGGTSGRWQLVVTKTSRIQVFAFDAAGASTMVVDYSGVIITFTSIAVSAQQVGGNVQVTARQTGFDLATGTIAGTIAGVTSITVNATGTTSTAPMPAGHIAVWATTNIPYRTSSAQDSYVAEYVSEPAKSYRQEAAVNRLARLTAEDGVRFTAPPVPANMVTRMGWQAPDVPTALYQECEDADLGLLYETGFGLGYLPRAARYNAPVALTIDAAVRQLGASFEPVDDDQMLRNRWTVERREGSTATAEDKDSIDKQGELEGTSNNLNLATDLTLQDQARFRLRLATAQEPRYPNISFTPSNSRSLAAAWCACKPGSRVQVINPPAQHVPGIVDQLIVGATETYDGRRSWKVTLNTVPARPWDVATVDGPQRVAAIGTTLTADAAAGALSVQITSTAANGRWTTRPGAFPLDMLIGGEHVIATAITGTGLTQTVTLSARSVNGVARSWLAGTPVTVLRPAVLAL
;
A
#
# COMPACT_ATOMS: atom_id res chain seq x y z
N MET A 1 36.39 1.55 -15.01
CA MET A 1 36.55 2.29 -16.28
C MET A 1 35.76 3.59 -16.17
N ALA A 2 36.30 4.68 -16.74
CA ALA A 2 35.64 5.99 -16.81
C ALA A 2 34.49 5.97 -17.84
N TYR A 3 33.64 7.00 -17.84
CA TYR A 3 32.75 7.26 -18.96
C TYR A 3 33.56 7.23 -20.26
N THR A 4 33.00 6.64 -21.32
CA THR A 4 33.70 6.43 -22.60
C THR A 4 34.13 7.72 -23.30
N ASP A 5 33.55 8.87 -22.92
CA ASP A 5 33.92 10.23 -23.36
C ASP A 5 34.93 10.93 -22.42
N GLY A 6 35.25 10.32 -21.27
CA GLY A 6 36.19 10.86 -20.29
C GLY A 6 35.58 11.81 -19.25
N ASP A 7 34.31 12.19 -19.39
CA ASP A 7 33.66 13.15 -18.48
C ASP A 7 33.23 12.51 -17.16
N PRO A 8 33.43 13.17 -16.02
CA PRO A 8 32.91 12.68 -14.75
C PRO A 8 31.38 12.79 -14.69
N LEU A 9 30.69 11.74 -14.22
CA LEU A 9 29.29 11.83 -13.84
C LEU A 9 29.10 12.98 -12.85
N VAL A 10 28.17 13.85 -13.17
CA VAL A 10 27.81 14.96 -12.30
C VAL A 10 26.88 14.40 -11.22
N VAL A 11 27.30 14.52 -9.97
CA VAL A 11 26.55 14.04 -8.81
C VAL A 11 26.28 15.19 -7.85
N ARG A 12 25.24 15.05 -7.03
CA ARG A 12 24.92 16.01 -5.99
C ARG A 12 24.39 15.29 -4.76
N ILE A 13 25.02 15.54 -3.61
CA ILE A 13 24.61 15.05 -2.30
C ILE A 13 24.10 16.25 -1.50
N ARG A 14 22.85 16.18 -1.04
CA ARG A 14 22.23 17.25 -0.24
C ARG A 14 21.73 16.72 1.09
N ILE A 15 21.97 17.46 2.16
CA ILE A 15 21.51 17.13 3.52
C ILE A 15 20.68 18.29 4.06
N ALA A 16 19.50 17.99 4.60
CA ALA A 16 18.60 18.98 5.17
C ALA A 16 18.83 19.15 6.68
N PHE A 17 19.93 19.80 7.05
CA PHE A 17 20.22 20.10 8.45
C PHE A 17 19.11 20.95 9.08
N GLY A 18 18.61 20.53 10.25
CA GLY A 18 17.57 21.24 10.99
C GLY A 18 16.15 20.94 10.53
N ALA A 19 15.97 20.13 9.50
CA ALA A 19 14.64 19.73 9.05
C ALA A 19 13.84 19.04 10.15
N SER A 20 12.56 19.42 10.25
CA SER A 20 11.56 18.64 10.97
C SER A 20 11.03 17.54 10.05
N ILE A 21 11.24 16.29 10.43
CA ILE A 21 10.74 15.12 9.66
C ILE A 21 9.21 15.00 9.64
N ALA A 22 8.52 15.78 10.48
CA ALA A 22 7.07 15.91 10.51
C ALA A 22 6.55 17.01 9.56
N ALA A 23 7.42 17.93 9.12
CA ALA A 23 7.06 18.94 8.15
C ALA A 23 7.11 18.37 6.72
N ASP A 24 6.40 19.04 5.82
CA ASP A 24 6.40 18.72 4.40
C ASP A 24 7.85 18.75 3.82
N PRO A 25 8.34 17.70 3.15
CA PRO A 25 9.70 17.65 2.61
C PRO A 25 10.09 18.78 1.64
N ASN A 26 9.12 19.43 1.01
CA ASN A 26 9.34 20.55 0.09
C ASN A 26 9.67 21.85 0.84
N THR A 27 9.43 21.90 2.16
CA THR A 27 9.76 23.05 3.02
C THR A 27 11.16 22.99 3.61
N TRP A 28 11.87 21.88 3.43
CA TRP A 28 13.20 21.68 4.01
C TRP A 28 14.27 22.52 3.29
N ALA A 29 15.16 23.12 4.07
CA ALA A 29 16.35 23.80 3.56
C ALA A 29 17.47 22.77 3.30
N TRP A 30 17.99 22.74 2.08
CA TRP A 30 18.99 21.77 1.65
C TRP A 30 20.39 22.38 1.58
N THR A 31 21.38 21.70 2.19
CA THR A 31 22.80 22.04 2.06
C THR A 31 23.49 21.06 1.13
N ASP A 32 24.17 21.56 0.10
CA ASP A 32 25.01 20.75 -0.78
C ASP A 32 26.32 20.39 -0.07
N VAL A 33 26.59 19.09 0.08
CA VAL A 33 27.80 18.55 0.73
C VAL A 33 28.70 17.80 -0.25
N THR A 34 28.45 17.90 -1.56
CA THR A 34 29.14 17.14 -2.62
C THR A 34 30.65 17.35 -2.60
N ALA A 35 31.11 18.56 -2.26
CA ALA A 35 32.53 18.89 -2.16
C ALA A 35 33.27 18.05 -1.09
N TRP A 36 32.53 17.52 -0.11
CA TRP A 36 33.07 16.71 0.98
C TRP A 36 33.02 15.23 0.70
N TRP A 37 32.43 14.77 -0.40
CA TRP A 37 32.41 13.35 -0.71
C TRP A 37 33.83 12.78 -0.85
N HIS A 38 34.10 11.71 -0.11
CA HIS A 38 35.31 10.91 -0.24
C HIS A 38 35.14 9.96 -1.43
N ALA A 39 35.43 10.46 -2.64
CA ALA A 39 35.16 9.75 -3.89
C ALA A 39 35.94 8.44 -4.11
N SER A 40 36.92 8.12 -3.25
CA SER A 40 37.60 6.83 -3.27
C SER A 40 36.76 5.71 -2.64
N ASP A 41 35.75 6.05 -1.84
CA ASP A 41 34.79 5.09 -1.33
C ASP A 41 33.53 5.11 -2.21
N GLU A 42 33.00 3.92 -2.49
CA GLU A 42 31.80 3.79 -3.33
C GLU A 42 30.56 4.38 -2.66
N ILE A 43 29.65 4.90 -3.49
CA ILE A 43 28.25 5.09 -3.09
C ILE A 43 27.50 3.84 -3.51
N ARG A 44 26.84 3.19 -2.56
CA ARG A 44 25.99 2.03 -2.82
C ARG A 44 24.56 2.35 -2.46
N ILE A 45 23.65 2.15 -3.40
CA ILE A 45 22.20 2.37 -3.24
C ILE A 45 21.49 1.06 -3.54
N GLU A 46 20.62 0.62 -2.65
CA GLU A 46 19.78 -0.56 -2.79
C GLU A 46 18.32 -0.13 -2.66
N TRP A 47 17.44 -0.58 -3.56
CA TRP A 47 16.01 -0.27 -3.50
C TRP A 47 15.15 -1.38 -4.07
N GLY A 48 13.86 -1.36 -3.74
CA GLY A 48 12.92 -2.42 -4.11
C GLY A 48 13.19 -3.70 -3.32
N ARG A 49 12.97 -4.86 -3.94
CA ARG A 49 13.06 -6.18 -3.33
C ARG A 49 14.32 -6.93 -3.74
N SER A 50 14.91 -7.67 -2.80
CA SER A 50 15.88 -8.72 -3.06
C SER A 50 15.25 -9.92 -3.78
N PRO A 51 16.03 -10.74 -4.50
CA PRO A 51 15.50 -11.91 -5.18
C PRO A 51 14.78 -12.86 -4.21
N GLY A 52 13.50 -13.14 -4.47
CA GLY A 52 12.68 -14.04 -3.64
C GLY A 52 11.96 -13.37 -2.45
N ALA A 53 12.20 -12.08 -2.18
CA ALA A 53 11.50 -11.38 -1.11
C ALA A 53 10.00 -11.20 -1.43
N GLN A 54 9.15 -11.54 -0.46
CA GLN A 54 7.69 -11.45 -0.59
C GLN A 54 7.12 -10.08 -0.19
N GLN A 55 7.87 -9.31 0.59
CA GLN A 55 7.46 -8.02 1.16
C GLN A 55 8.32 -6.88 0.63
N ALA A 56 7.80 -5.66 0.68
CA ALA A 56 8.59 -4.47 0.37
C ALA A 56 9.74 -4.30 1.37
N GLU A 57 10.96 -4.07 0.86
CA GLU A 57 12.14 -3.87 1.69
C GLU A 57 12.53 -2.39 1.77
N THR A 58 13.27 -2.05 2.82
CA THR A 58 13.78 -0.68 3.02
C THR A 58 14.95 -0.42 2.08
N SER A 59 14.87 0.67 1.31
CA SER A 59 15.98 1.17 0.50
C SER A 59 17.10 1.68 1.40
N LYS A 60 18.34 1.48 0.96
CA LYS A 60 19.54 1.83 1.71
C LYS A 60 20.47 2.64 0.83
N MET A 61 21.20 3.56 1.45
CA MET A 61 22.35 4.22 0.82
C MET A 61 23.51 4.27 1.80
N SER A 62 24.71 3.97 1.34
CA SER A 62 25.95 4.16 2.09
C SER A 62 26.98 4.95 1.27
N PHE A 63 27.69 5.87 1.91
CA PHE A 63 28.78 6.65 1.33
C PHE A 63 29.65 7.29 2.41
N THR A 64 30.79 7.86 2.04
CA THR A 64 31.72 8.50 2.99
C THR A 64 31.91 9.99 2.72
N LEU A 65 31.88 10.80 3.78
CA LEU A 65 32.25 12.22 3.75
C LEU A 65 33.61 12.44 4.42
N LYS A 66 34.43 13.32 3.84
CA LYS A 66 35.62 13.89 4.45
C LYS A 66 35.18 14.80 5.60
N ASP A 67 35.80 14.62 6.77
CA ASP A 67 35.46 15.37 7.98
C ASP A 67 36.71 15.95 8.69
N PRO A 68 37.66 16.60 7.99
CA PRO A 68 38.92 17.05 8.57
C PRO A 68 38.76 18.15 9.63
N ASP A 69 37.62 18.83 9.64
CA ASP A 69 37.27 19.93 10.54
C ASP A 69 36.10 19.60 11.47
N ALA A 70 35.72 18.31 11.58
CA ALA A 70 34.64 17.83 12.42
C ALA A 70 33.24 18.40 12.09
N ARG A 71 33.03 18.94 10.88
CA ARG A 71 31.73 19.46 10.43
C ARG A 71 30.61 18.41 10.46
N PHE A 72 30.91 17.13 10.26
CA PHE A 72 29.95 16.02 10.28
C PHE A 72 30.05 15.19 11.56
N THR A 73 30.74 15.69 12.58
CA THR A 73 30.82 15.06 13.90
C THR A 73 29.61 15.45 14.74
N ALA A 74 28.79 14.46 15.09
CA ALA A 74 27.64 14.66 15.97
C ALA A 74 28.09 15.09 17.37
N PHE A 75 27.32 15.95 18.05
CA PHE A 75 27.66 16.51 19.37
C PHE A 75 28.84 17.49 19.41
N ASP A 76 29.46 17.82 18.28
CA ASP A 76 30.49 18.85 18.22
C ASP A 76 29.89 20.25 17.99
N ALA A 77 29.96 21.11 19.01
CA ALA A 77 29.49 22.48 18.95
C ALA A 77 30.26 23.37 17.96
N ARG A 78 31.43 22.92 17.48
CA ARG A 78 32.23 23.61 16.46
C ARG A 78 31.75 23.32 15.04
N SER A 79 30.90 22.31 14.84
CA SER A 79 30.32 22.03 13.53
C SER A 79 29.50 23.23 13.05
N PRO A 80 29.66 23.68 11.78
CA PRO A 80 28.80 24.73 11.20
C PRO A 80 27.34 24.27 11.09
N TYR A 81 27.07 22.98 11.25
CA TYR A 81 25.74 22.40 11.24
C TYR A 81 25.23 22.08 12.65
N TRP A 82 25.89 22.53 13.71
CA TRP A 82 25.41 22.36 15.10
C TRP A 82 24.03 23.00 15.29
N PRO A 83 23.06 22.36 16.01
CA PRO A 83 23.08 21.02 16.62
C PRO A 83 22.52 19.91 15.71
N ASN A 84 22.52 20.13 14.40
CA ASN A 84 21.73 19.41 13.41
C ASN A 84 22.46 18.25 12.72
N VAL A 85 23.71 17.98 13.07
CA VAL A 85 24.36 16.69 12.74
C VAL A 85 23.78 15.60 13.65
N ARG A 86 22.62 15.10 13.27
CA ARG A 86 21.85 14.15 14.08
C ARG A 86 21.31 12.99 13.25
N LYS A 87 20.94 11.92 13.93
CA LYS A 87 20.22 10.78 13.34
C LYS A 87 18.90 11.28 12.75
N TRP A 88 18.45 10.60 11.70
CA TRP A 88 17.23 10.89 10.94
C TRP A 88 17.23 12.23 10.19
N THR A 89 18.40 12.85 10.00
CA THR A 89 18.52 14.03 9.13
C THR A 89 18.25 13.61 7.69
N PRO A 90 17.35 14.28 6.95
CA PRO A 90 17.05 13.94 5.57
C PRO A 90 18.24 14.13 4.64
N ILE A 91 18.37 13.25 3.65
CA ILE A 91 19.43 13.25 2.65
C ILE A 91 18.86 12.90 1.27
N GLN A 92 19.46 13.51 0.23
CA GLN A 92 19.22 13.16 -1.17
C GLN A 92 20.54 12.90 -1.90
N TYR A 93 20.50 11.97 -2.83
CA TYR A 93 21.53 11.75 -3.83
C TYR A 93 20.91 11.86 -5.22
N ASP A 94 21.40 12.82 -6.00
CA ASP A 94 20.95 13.10 -7.35
C ASP A 94 22.14 12.97 -8.33
N ILE A 95 21.82 12.64 -9.58
CA ILE A 95 22.78 12.63 -10.68
C ILE A 95 22.28 13.49 -11.83
N ASP A 96 23.18 14.05 -12.61
CA ASP A 96 22.87 14.69 -13.89
C ASP A 96 23.65 13.96 -14.99
N LEU A 97 22.93 13.55 -16.03
CA LEU A 97 23.48 12.82 -17.16
C LEU A 97 24.10 13.75 -18.21
N GLY A 98 24.00 15.08 -18.05
CA GLY A 98 24.49 16.05 -19.02
C GLY A 98 23.68 16.09 -20.32
N ASP A 99 22.45 15.58 -20.30
CA ASP A 99 21.56 15.46 -21.46
C ASP A 99 20.49 16.56 -21.54
N GLY A 100 20.68 17.64 -20.78
CA GLY A 100 19.76 18.78 -20.73
C GLY A 100 18.46 18.54 -19.94
N SER A 101 18.19 17.33 -19.44
CA SER A 101 17.01 17.04 -18.61
C SER A 101 17.21 17.37 -17.12
N GLY A 102 18.43 17.74 -16.73
CA GLY A 102 18.79 18.14 -15.37
C GLY A 102 18.91 16.99 -14.37
N TRP A 103 18.75 17.34 -13.08
CA TRP A 103 18.96 16.46 -11.94
C TRP A 103 17.90 15.37 -11.81
N ARG A 104 18.35 14.14 -11.59
CA ARG A 104 17.53 12.94 -11.38
C ARG A 104 17.82 12.36 -10.00
N ASN A 105 16.79 12.23 -9.17
CA ASN A 105 16.94 11.63 -7.85
C ASN A 105 17.20 10.11 -7.97
N ARG A 106 18.22 9.61 -7.28
CA ARG A 106 18.52 8.18 -7.17
C ARG A 106 18.31 7.65 -5.76
N PHE A 107 18.36 8.53 -4.75
CA PHE A 107 17.99 8.18 -3.39
C PHE A 107 17.43 9.39 -2.64
N SER A 108 16.41 9.13 -1.83
CA SER A 108 15.87 10.06 -0.83
C SER A 108 15.63 9.26 0.45
N GLY A 109 16.14 9.73 1.57
CA GLY A 109 16.03 8.98 2.82
C GLY A 109 16.56 9.72 4.05
N TYR A 110 16.77 9.00 5.13
CA TYR A 110 17.12 9.53 6.42
C TYR A 110 18.41 8.91 6.93
N ILE A 111 19.36 9.74 7.36
CA ILE A 111 20.66 9.27 7.84
C ILE A 111 20.50 8.54 9.18
N ARG A 112 20.77 7.23 9.20
CA ARG A 112 20.63 6.38 10.39
C ARG A 112 21.82 6.52 11.32
N LYS A 113 23.04 6.64 10.79
CA LYS A 113 24.28 6.70 11.58
C LYS A 113 25.30 7.66 10.95
N TRP A 114 26.08 8.29 11.83
CA TRP A 114 27.23 9.17 11.53
C TRP A 114 28.51 8.61 12.18
N PRO A 115 28.94 7.38 11.85
CA PRO A 115 30.17 6.84 12.42
C PRO A 115 31.37 7.63 11.92
N LEU A 116 32.22 8.03 12.87
CA LEU A 116 33.47 8.74 12.63
C LEU A 116 34.64 7.75 12.66
N THR A 117 35.55 7.89 11.72
CA THR A 117 36.76 7.06 11.63
C THR A 117 37.99 7.92 11.39
N TRP A 118 39.14 7.50 11.91
CA TRP A 118 40.43 8.15 11.74
C TRP A 118 41.41 7.20 11.05
N PRO A 119 41.35 7.07 9.71
CA PRO A 119 42.35 6.35 8.93
C PRO A 119 43.77 6.73 9.34
N GLY A 120 44.58 5.73 9.68
CA GLY A 120 45.96 5.92 10.15
C GLY A 120 46.09 6.70 11.48
N GLY A 121 45.02 6.82 12.26
CA GLY A 121 45.00 7.57 13.52
C GLY A 121 45.08 9.09 13.36
N SER A 122 44.89 9.63 12.15
CA SER A 122 45.05 11.06 11.88
C SER A 122 43.72 11.82 11.82
N GLY A 123 43.62 12.92 12.56
CA GLY A 123 42.50 13.88 12.46
C GLY A 123 42.39 14.54 11.08
N LYS A 124 43.50 14.67 10.35
CA LYS A 124 43.51 15.28 9.00
C LYS A 124 42.82 14.42 7.94
N LEU A 125 42.68 13.12 8.22
CA LEU A 125 42.02 12.16 7.36
C LEU A 125 40.70 11.66 7.97
N ALA A 126 40.14 12.37 8.96
CA ALA A 126 38.88 11.96 9.57
C ALA A 126 37.77 11.81 8.51
N LEU A 127 36.99 10.73 8.62
CA LEU A 127 35.92 10.37 7.69
C LEU A 127 34.62 10.05 8.44
N ALA A 128 33.50 10.55 7.94
CA ALA A 128 32.16 10.20 8.39
C ALA A 128 31.52 9.20 7.40
N LYS A 129 31.32 7.94 7.82
CA LYS A 129 30.78 6.86 6.96
C LYS A 129 29.26 6.75 7.08
N ILE A 130 28.54 7.46 6.23
CA ILE A 130 27.10 7.62 6.35
C ILE A 130 26.36 6.35 5.91
N GLU A 131 25.39 5.94 6.74
CA GLU A 131 24.34 4.97 6.36
C GLU A 131 22.99 5.67 6.42
N ALA A 132 22.22 5.61 5.34
CA ALA A 132 20.87 6.15 5.24
C ALA A 132 19.85 5.09 4.82
N VAL A 133 18.60 5.29 5.22
CA VAL A 133 17.47 4.39 4.92
C VAL A 133 16.26 5.16 4.40
N GLY A 134 15.44 4.52 3.58
CA GLY A 134 14.18 5.09 3.09
C GLY A 134 13.08 5.22 4.16
N VAL A 135 11.88 5.60 3.72
CA VAL A 135 10.71 5.85 4.58
C VAL A 135 10.16 4.60 5.30
N LEU A 136 10.19 3.41 4.69
CA LEU A 136 9.88 2.13 5.33
C LEU A 136 10.82 1.87 6.52
N GLY A 137 12.10 2.21 6.37
CA GLY A 137 13.07 2.14 7.47
C GLY A 137 12.75 3.08 8.63
N ARG A 138 12.14 4.23 8.33
CA ARG A 138 11.61 5.18 9.33
C ARG A 138 10.33 4.63 9.98
N LEU A 139 9.42 4.07 9.20
CA LEU A 139 8.12 3.54 9.66
C LEU A 139 8.27 2.28 10.51
N ALA A 140 9.22 1.42 10.19
CA ALA A 140 9.54 0.20 10.93
C ALA A 140 10.30 0.46 12.24
N ARG A 141 10.59 1.72 12.58
CA ARG A 141 11.37 2.05 13.77
C ARG A 141 10.55 1.85 15.06
N GLY A 142 11.21 1.26 16.05
CA GLY A 142 10.66 1.12 17.40
C GLY A 142 9.63 0.02 17.47
N LYS A 143 8.52 0.27 18.17
CA LYS A 143 7.37 -0.64 18.27
C LYS A 143 6.11 0.15 17.93
N PRO A 144 5.83 0.40 16.63
CA PRO A 144 4.60 1.09 16.24
C PRO A 144 3.38 0.42 16.87
N PRO A 145 2.43 1.18 17.44
CA PRO A 145 1.26 0.59 18.10
C PRO A 145 0.33 -0.07 17.08
N ARG A 146 -0.29 -1.17 17.47
CA ARG A 146 -1.46 -1.71 16.77
C ARG A 146 -2.64 -0.78 17.04
N ARG A 147 -3.29 -0.28 15.99
CA ARG A 147 -4.44 0.63 16.11
C ARG A 147 -5.62 0.11 15.29
N SER A 148 -6.82 0.21 15.84
CA SER A 148 -8.06 -0.08 15.11
C SER A 148 -8.32 0.93 14.00
N ALA A 149 -9.26 0.64 13.10
CA ALA A 149 -9.64 1.53 12.01
C ALA A 149 -10.10 2.91 12.52
N LEU A 150 -10.95 2.96 13.56
CA LEU A 150 -11.40 4.20 14.18
C LEU A 150 -10.25 4.94 14.86
N ARG A 151 -9.38 4.23 15.61
CA ARG A 151 -8.24 4.86 16.29
C ARG A 151 -7.28 5.54 15.35
N ARG A 152 -6.96 4.88 14.22
CA ARG A 152 -6.12 5.47 13.17
C ARG A 152 -6.77 6.70 12.54
N THR A 153 -8.03 6.55 12.13
CA THR A 153 -8.76 7.61 11.44
C THR A 153 -8.89 8.86 12.29
N ILE A 154 -9.35 8.72 13.55
CA ILE A 154 -9.56 9.86 14.43
C ILE A 154 -8.21 10.50 14.81
N ALA A 155 -7.18 9.72 15.12
CA ALA A 155 -5.85 10.28 15.43
C ALA A 155 -5.29 11.12 14.26
N ALA A 156 -5.51 10.68 13.01
CA ALA A 156 -5.06 11.40 11.82
C ALA A 156 -5.74 12.77 11.62
N THR A 157 -6.91 12.99 12.24
CA THR A 157 -7.63 14.28 12.18
C THR A 157 -7.06 15.35 13.12
N SER A 158 -6.02 15.02 13.90
CA SER A 158 -5.41 15.92 14.89
C SER A 158 -6.42 16.53 15.88
N PRO A 159 -7.21 15.71 16.60
CA PRO A 159 -8.11 16.19 17.65
C PRO A 159 -7.35 16.90 18.76
N VAL A 160 -8.00 17.88 19.42
CA VAL A 160 -7.42 18.55 20.59
C VAL A 160 -7.44 17.65 21.84
N VAL A 161 -8.40 16.71 21.90
CA VAL A 161 -8.50 15.65 22.90
C VAL A 161 -8.91 14.37 22.21
N TYR A 162 -8.27 13.27 22.57
CA TYR A 162 -8.70 11.95 22.09
C TYR A 162 -8.41 10.83 23.08
N TYR A 163 -9.46 10.09 23.43
CA TYR A 163 -9.40 8.88 24.24
C TYR A 163 -10.03 7.73 23.44
N PRO A 164 -9.21 6.85 22.85
CA PRO A 164 -9.71 5.67 22.15
C PRO A 164 -10.56 4.78 23.07
N GLY A 165 -10.14 4.62 24.33
CA GLY A 165 -10.74 3.66 25.26
C GLY A 165 -10.48 2.22 24.83
N GLU A 166 -9.40 1.96 24.10
CA GLU A 166 -9.04 0.63 23.60
C GLU A 166 -7.98 -0.06 24.47
N ASP A 167 -8.18 0.03 25.79
CA ASP A 167 -7.23 -0.45 26.79
C ASP A 167 -7.53 -1.90 27.23
N GLY A 168 -6.63 -2.49 28.02
CA GLY A 168 -6.76 -3.89 28.44
C GLY A 168 -7.98 -4.13 29.34
N VAL A 169 -8.47 -5.37 29.38
CA VAL A 169 -9.69 -5.78 30.12
C VAL A 169 -9.70 -5.37 31.61
N VAL A 170 -8.54 -5.30 32.25
CA VAL A 170 -8.36 -4.93 33.67
C VAL A 170 -7.98 -3.45 33.89
N ALA A 171 -8.06 -2.61 32.86
CA ALA A 171 -7.66 -1.22 32.95
C ALA A 171 -8.61 -0.41 33.88
N GLY A 172 -8.04 0.19 34.94
CA GLY A 172 -8.77 1.11 35.83
C GLY A 172 -8.88 2.55 35.31
N GLN A 173 -8.25 2.84 34.16
CA GLN A 173 -8.27 4.12 33.45
C GLN A 173 -7.89 3.89 31.99
N ALA A 174 -8.26 4.81 31.10
CA ALA A 174 -7.91 4.74 29.68
C ALA A 174 -6.91 5.84 29.28
N GLY A 175 -5.96 5.50 28.40
CA GLY A 175 -4.92 6.43 27.96
C GLY A 175 -5.43 7.49 26.97
N SER A 176 -4.85 8.69 27.02
CA SER A 176 -5.03 9.68 25.94
C SER A 176 -4.07 9.40 24.78
N GLU A 177 -4.54 9.62 23.55
CA GLU A 177 -3.68 9.64 22.37
C GLU A 177 -2.97 11.01 22.19
N VAL A 178 -3.47 12.05 22.85
CA VAL A 178 -2.91 13.41 22.78
C VAL A 178 -1.89 13.58 23.90
N ALA A 179 -0.65 13.93 23.54
CA ALA A 179 0.42 14.11 24.50
C ALA A 179 0.11 15.23 25.51
N GLY A 180 0.38 14.98 26.79
CA GLY A 180 0.17 15.95 27.88
C GLY A 180 -1.24 15.98 28.46
N ALA A 181 -2.20 15.26 27.88
CA ALA A 181 -3.51 15.06 28.50
C ALA A 181 -3.42 13.98 29.61
N GLY A 182 -4.16 14.19 30.70
CA GLY A 182 -4.33 13.19 31.75
C GLY A 182 -5.09 11.95 31.26
N PRO A 183 -5.13 10.85 32.03
CA PRO A 183 -5.91 9.68 31.66
C PRO A 183 -7.43 9.95 31.75
N LEU A 184 -8.21 9.19 30.99
CA LEU A 184 -9.66 9.10 31.13
C LEU A 184 -9.97 8.25 32.37
N ALA A 185 -10.58 8.88 33.37
CA ALA A 185 -11.00 8.21 34.59
C ALA A 185 -12.18 7.29 34.29
N VAL A 186 -12.10 6.05 34.79
CA VAL A 186 -13.15 5.04 34.72
C VAL A 186 -13.71 4.86 36.12
N SER A 187 -15.03 4.99 36.27
CA SER A 187 -15.71 4.88 37.58
C SER A 187 -16.93 3.97 37.48
N GLY A 188 -17.32 3.36 38.59
CA GLY A 188 -18.41 2.38 38.66
C GLY A 188 -17.99 1.00 38.13
N VAL A 189 -18.97 0.21 37.70
CA VAL A 189 -18.75 -1.13 37.16
C VAL A 189 -18.52 -1.03 35.65
N VAL A 190 -17.27 -1.18 35.22
CA VAL A 190 -16.86 -1.12 33.81
C VAL A 190 -15.94 -2.28 33.50
N GLU A 191 -16.16 -2.89 32.33
CA GLU A 191 -15.26 -3.89 31.76
C GLU A 191 -14.98 -3.53 30.31
N PHE A 192 -13.72 -3.63 29.87
CA PHE A 192 -13.35 -3.38 28.47
C PHE A 192 -13.58 -4.66 27.66
N LYS A 193 -14.56 -4.64 26.76
CA LYS A 193 -14.98 -5.81 25.96
C LYS A 193 -15.03 -5.48 24.47
N PRO A 194 -14.75 -6.46 23.59
CA PRO A 194 -15.04 -6.31 22.16
C PRO A 194 -16.50 -5.93 21.92
N VAL A 195 -16.74 -5.07 20.92
CA VAL A 195 -18.10 -4.77 20.47
C VAL A 195 -18.56 -5.87 19.52
N ASP A 196 -19.67 -6.53 19.85
CA ASP A 196 -20.21 -7.63 19.03
C ASP A 196 -20.54 -7.17 17.60
N ASP A 197 -20.29 -8.06 16.64
CA ASP A 197 -20.70 -7.89 15.25
C ASP A 197 -22.23 -7.71 15.16
N TYR A 198 -22.69 -6.75 14.36
CA TYR A 198 -24.11 -6.56 14.11
C TYR A 198 -24.54 -7.29 12.82
N LYS A 199 -25.39 -8.31 12.98
CA LYS A 199 -25.89 -9.15 11.88
C LYS A 199 -27.17 -8.56 11.29
N LEU A 200 -27.10 -8.17 10.02
CA LEU A 200 -28.25 -7.84 9.17
C LEU A 200 -28.66 -9.08 8.36
N SER A 201 -29.86 -9.08 7.79
CA SER A 201 -30.36 -10.20 6.98
C SER A 201 -29.49 -10.54 5.77
N THR A 202 -28.76 -9.56 5.23
CA THR A 202 -27.94 -9.69 4.01
C THR A 202 -26.45 -9.39 4.23
N SER A 203 -26.05 -8.95 5.43
CA SER A 203 -24.67 -8.52 5.68
C SER A 203 -24.29 -8.59 7.16
N THR A 204 -22.99 -8.56 7.43
CA THR A 204 -22.44 -8.40 8.78
C THR A 204 -21.73 -7.06 8.88
N VAL A 205 -22.00 -6.32 9.95
CA VAL A 205 -21.22 -5.15 10.33
C VAL A 205 -20.25 -5.55 11.42
N ARG A 206 -18.96 -5.45 11.13
CA ARG A 206 -17.90 -5.50 12.14
C ARG A 206 -17.43 -4.10 12.44
N TYR A 207 -17.34 -3.77 13.72
CA TYR A 207 -16.97 -2.43 14.13
C TYR A 207 -15.47 -2.21 14.07
N GLY A 208 -15.08 -1.00 13.65
CA GLY A 208 -13.68 -0.59 13.46
C GLY A 208 -12.94 -0.26 14.74
N THR A 209 -13.31 -0.88 15.85
CA THR A 209 -12.77 -0.68 17.20
C THR A 209 -12.22 -1.98 17.75
N SER A 210 -11.30 -1.89 18.71
CA SER A 210 -10.95 -3.02 19.60
C SER A 210 -11.94 -3.10 20.77
N ALA A 211 -11.54 -3.72 21.89
CA ALA A 211 -12.33 -3.71 23.11
C ALA A 211 -12.49 -2.28 23.65
N VAL A 212 -13.70 -1.92 24.08
CA VAL A 212 -14.03 -0.60 24.67
C VAL A 212 -14.81 -0.78 25.97
N PRO A 213 -14.87 0.23 26.86
CA PRO A 213 -15.69 0.21 28.06
C PRO A 213 -17.14 -0.15 27.78
N ASP A 214 -17.64 -1.20 28.42
CA ASP A 214 -19.08 -1.44 28.57
C ASP A 214 -19.59 -0.72 29.82
N LEU A 215 -20.51 0.22 29.62
CA LEU A 215 -21.07 1.06 30.67
C LEU A 215 -22.43 0.54 31.19
N SER A 216 -22.88 -0.64 30.73
CA SER A 216 -24.19 -1.22 31.09
C SER A 216 -24.39 -1.37 32.61
N GLY A 217 -23.31 -1.59 33.37
CA GLY A 217 -23.31 -1.62 34.83
C GLY A 217 -23.43 -0.26 35.54
N GLY A 218 -23.71 0.84 34.81
CA GLY A 218 -23.78 2.20 35.36
C GLY A 218 -22.42 2.89 35.47
N GLY A 219 -21.42 2.38 34.76
CA GLY A 219 -20.09 2.97 34.73
C GLY A 219 -20.04 4.31 34.00
N THR A 220 -19.05 5.14 34.35
CA THR A 220 -18.84 6.47 33.75
C THR A 220 -17.40 6.66 33.31
N LEU A 221 -17.21 7.46 32.26
CA LEU A 221 -15.88 7.81 31.72
C LEU A 221 -15.71 9.32 31.80
N SER A 222 -14.71 9.83 32.52
CA SER A 222 -14.55 11.28 32.73
C SER A 222 -13.13 11.76 32.51
N ALA A 223 -12.98 12.90 31.83
CA ALA A 223 -11.69 13.57 31.66
C ALA A 223 -11.82 15.09 31.83
N THR A 224 -10.77 15.71 32.36
CA THR A 224 -10.62 17.17 32.43
C THR A 224 -9.36 17.60 31.70
N PHE A 225 -9.43 18.73 31.01
CA PHE A 225 -8.38 19.21 30.11
C PHE A 225 -8.47 20.74 29.94
N PRO A 226 -8.32 21.53 31.02
CA PRO A 226 -8.47 22.99 30.96
C PRO A 226 -7.52 23.67 29.96
N GLY A 227 -6.37 23.04 29.65
CA GLY A 227 -5.36 23.57 28.72
C GLY A 227 -5.80 23.71 27.26
N ILE A 228 -6.95 23.13 26.84
CA ILE A 228 -7.42 23.22 25.44
C ILE A 228 -8.46 24.33 25.21
N ALA A 229 -8.93 24.99 26.27
CA ALA A 229 -10.07 25.91 26.18
C ALA A 229 -9.84 27.01 25.14
N ALA A 230 -8.63 27.55 25.05
CA ALA A 230 -8.29 28.55 24.04
C ALA A 230 -8.43 28.02 22.60
N ALA A 231 -8.02 26.78 22.34
CA ALA A 231 -8.08 26.18 21.01
C ALA A 231 -9.52 25.94 20.52
N THR A 232 -10.49 25.86 21.44
CA THR A 232 -11.91 25.57 21.16
C THR A 232 -12.83 26.75 21.47
N GLY A 233 -12.27 27.94 21.72
CA GLY A 233 -13.01 29.10 22.24
C GLY A 233 -14.00 29.75 21.29
N SER A 234 -13.94 29.44 19.99
CA SER A 234 -14.83 30.02 18.95
C SER A 234 -15.79 29.00 18.35
N GLN A 235 -15.39 27.73 18.35
CA GLN A 235 -16.17 26.60 17.85
C GLN A 235 -15.60 25.29 18.38
N TRP A 236 -16.47 24.29 18.52
CA TRP A 236 -16.05 22.94 18.89
C TRP A 236 -17.00 21.87 18.38
N THR A 237 -16.49 20.65 18.32
CA THR A 237 -17.26 19.41 18.17
C THR A 237 -16.83 18.45 19.26
N VAL A 238 -17.77 18.01 20.10
CA VAL A 238 -17.59 16.92 21.07
C VAL A 238 -18.20 15.64 20.51
N HIS A 239 -17.51 14.52 20.69
CA HIS A 239 -17.86 13.25 20.06
C HIS A 239 -17.55 12.06 20.94
N ALA A 240 -18.39 11.02 20.84
CA ALA A 240 -18.09 9.68 21.29
C ALA A 240 -18.66 8.66 20.29
N MET A 241 -18.01 7.49 20.21
CA MET A 241 -18.65 6.29 19.68
C MET A 241 -19.41 5.63 20.83
N ALA A 242 -20.70 5.37 20.65
CA ALA A 242 -21.49 4.68 21.66
C ALA A 242 -22.61 3.85 21.02
N LYS A 243 -23.00 2.78 21.72
CA LYS A 243 -24.22 2.03 21.44
C LYS A 243 -25.25 2.38 22.51
N ILE A 244 -26.44 2.81 22.09
CA ILE A 244 -27.47 3.29 23.01
C ILE A 244 -28.79 2.62 22.68
N GLU A 245 -29.28 1.78 23.59
CA GLU A 245 -30.59 1.13 23.49
C GLU A 245 -31.51 1.69 24.58
N PRO A 246 -32.23 2.80 24.34
CA PRO A 246 -32.95 3.53 25.39
C PRO A 246 -34.10 2.73 26.03
N SER A 247 -34.65 1.75 25.31
CA SER A 247 -35.67 0.84 25.86
C SER A 247 -35.11 -0.06 26.98
N ASN A 248 -33.82 -0.37 26.93
CA ASN A 248 -33.12 -1.24 27.88
C ASN A 248 -32.48 -0.45 29.04
N ALA A 249 -32.48 0.88 28.97
CA ALA A 249 -31.94 1.75 29.99
C ALA A 249 -32.90 1.87 31.20
N SER A 250 -32.34 1.97 32.41
CA SER A 250 -33.14 2.19 33.63
C SER A 250 -33.84 3.55 33.64
N ASP A 251 -33.22 4.58 33.07
CA ASP A 251 -33.76 5.92 32.88
C ASP A 251 -33.23 6.53 31.55
N LYS A 252 -33.50 7.81 31.28
CA LYS A 252 -32.81 8.59 30.25
C LYS A 252 -31.29 8.50 30.45
N ILE A 253 -30.55 8.50 29.36
CA ILE A 253 -29.09 8.40 29.37
C ILE A 253 -28.51 9.78 29.07
N VAL A 254 -27.70 10.33 29.98
CA VAL A 254 -26.83 11.47 29.65
C VAL A 254 -25.59 10.91 28.94
N VAL A 255 -25.66 10.83 27.61
CA VAL A 255 -24.64 10.21 26.76
C VAL A 255 -23.30 10.90 26.93
N MET A 256 -23.31 12.23 26.88
CA MET A 256 -22.15 13.07 27.12
C MET A 256 -22.58 14.29 27.93
N GLU A 257 -21.77 14.66 28.91
CA GLU A 257 -21.79 15.95 29.59
C GLU A 257 -20.43 16.61 29.39
N TRP A 258 -20.39 17.91 29.09
CA TRP A 258 -19.14 18.65 28.97
C TRP A 258 -19.28 20.05 29.54
N THR A 259 -18.15 20.66 29.90
CA THR A 259 -18.11 22.01 30.48
C THR A 259 -17.37 22.97 29.57
N THR A 260 -17.83 24.22 29.55
CA THR A 260 -17.26 25.35 28.81
C THR A 260 -17.23 26.60 29.70
N PRO A 261 -16.40 26.61 30.77
CA PRO A 261 -16.33 27.73 31.70
C PRO A 261 -15.93 29.02 30.96
N GLY A 262 -16.62 30.11 31.27
CA GLY A 262 -16.43 31.41 30.63
C GLY A 262 -17.45 31.74 29.53
N GLY A 263 -18.23 30.77 29.07
CA GLY A 263 -19.37 31.01 28.17
C GLY A 263 -20.65 31.33 28.94
N THR A 264 -21.68 31.79 28.24
CA THR A 264 -23.01 32.03 28.83
C THR A 264 -23.63 30.73 29.36
N SER A 265 -23.42 29.62 28.66
CA SER A 265 -23.73 28.28 29.15
C SER A 265 -22.43 27.56 29.52
N GLY A 266 -22.25 27.27 30.80
CA GLY A 266 -21.01 26.70 31.35
C GLY A 266 -20.99 25.17 31.36
N ARG A 267 -22.15 24.52 31.23
CA ARG A 267 -22.31 23.07 31.18
C ARG A 267 -23.32 22.69 30.12
N TRP A 268 -23.10 21.55 29.46
CA TRP A 268 -23.92 21.04 28.39
C TRP A 268 -24.15 19.55 28.57
N GLN A 269 -25.32 19.05 28.13
CA GLN A 269 -25.63 17.63 28.13
C GLN A 269 -26.24 17.22 26.79
N LEU A 270 -25.80 16.08 26.27
CA LEU A 270 -26.50 15.31 25.25
C LEU A 270 -27.25 14.16 25.95
N VAL A 271 -28.57 14.15 25.80
CA VAL A 271 -29.48 13.22 26.48
C VAL A 271 -30.21 12.38 25.45
N VAL A 272 -30.31 11.07 25.70
CA VAL A 272 -31.22 10.17 24.99
C VAL A 272 -32.33 9.72 25.93
N THR A 273 -33.58 10.02 25.59
CA THR A 273 -34.75 9.64 26.40
C THR A 273 -35.15 8.18 26.16
N LYS A 274 -35.91 7.59 27.09
CA LYS A 274 -36.54 6.26 26.91
C LYS A 274 -37.49 6.18 25.72
N THR A 275 -37.99 7.31 25.25
CA THR A 275 -38.85 7.44 24.07
C THR A 275 -38.05 7.71 22.79
N SER A 276 -36.75 7.41 22.78
CA SER A 276 -35.87 7.52 21.61
C SER A 276 -35.75 8.95 21.06
N ARG A 277 -35.67 9.96 21.94
CA ARG A 277 -35.36 11.34 21.55
C ARG A 277 -33.93 11.70 21.89
N ILE A 278 -33.24 12.35 20.96
CA ILE A 278 -31.92 12.96 21.18
C ILE A 278 -32.12 14.44 21.49
N GLN A 279 -31.64 14.88 22.64
CA GLN A 279 -31.83 16.24 23.15
C GLN A 279 -30.50 16.84 23.59
N VAL A 280 -30.29 18.13 23.32
CA VAL A 280 -29.13 18.87 23.84
C VAL A 280 -29.61 19.96 24.77
N PHE A 281 -29.09 19.94 26.00
CA PHE A 281 -29.37 20.93 27.03
C PHE A 281 -28.14 21.80 27.28
N ALA A 282 -28.36 23.10 27.39
CA ALA A 282 -27.40 24.09 27.84
C ALA A 282 -27.76 24.55 29.26
N PHE A 283 -26.78 24.69 30.14
CA PHE A 283 -26.99 25.12 31.53
C PHE A 283 -26.25 26.42 31.80
N ASP A 284 -26.95 27.40 32.37
CA ASP A 284 -26.35 28.64 32.84
C ASP A 284 -25.55 28.45 34.14
N ALA A 285 -24.92 29.53 34.62
CA ALA A 285 -24.13 29.50 35.86
C ALA A 285 -24.97 29.22 37.12
N ALA A 286 -26.28 29.46 37.09
CA ALA A 286 -27.21 29.14 38.18
C ALA A 286 -27.72 27.69 38.11
N GLY A 287 -27.41 26.96 37.04
CA GLY A 287 -27.83 25.57 36.81
C GLY A 287 -29.19 25.44 36.13
N ALA A 288 -29.80 26.53 35.66
CA ALA A 288 -31.04 26.46 34.88
C ALA A 288 -30.75 25.88 33.49
N SER A 289 -31.57 24.92 33.05
CA SER A 289 -31.40 24.25 31.76
C SER A 289 -32.28 24.85 30.67
N THR A 290 -31.73 24.96 29.47
CA THR A 290 -32.44 25.29 28.24
C THR A 290 -32.22 24.17 27.23
N MET A 291 -33.31 23.60 26.70
CA MET A 291 -33.21 22.61 25.62
C MET A 291 -32.97 23.35 24.30
N VAL A 292 -31.81 23.13 23.69
CA VAL A 292 -31.40 23.82 22.46
C VAL A 292 -31.73 22.97 21.23
N VAL A 293 -31.60 21.66 21.35
CA VAL A 293 -31.89 20.69 20.28
C VAL A 293 -32.83 19.62 20.79
N ASP A 294 -33.79 19.22 19.97
CA ASP A 294 -34.70 18.10 20.24
C ASP A 294 -35.04 17.38 18.93
N TYR A 295 -34.70 16.10 18.85
CA TYR A 295 -34.86 15.27 17.67
C TYR A 295 -35.52 13.94 18.04
N SER A 296 -36.49 13.51 17.24
CA SER A 296 -37.18 12.22 17.41
C SER A 296 -36.49 11.14 16.58
N GLY A 297 -35.87 10.18 17.25
CA GLY A 297 -35.15 9.06 16.64
C GLY A 297 -33.77 8.87 17.25
N VAL A 298 -33.31 7.61 17.26
CA VAL A 298 -31.96 7.23 17.67
C VAL A 298 -31.54 5.98 16.91
N ILE A 299 -30.31 5.97 16.41
CA ILE A 299 -29.66 4.77 15.89
C ILE A 299 -29.09 4.01 17.08
N ILE A 300 -29.51 2.75 17.23
CA ILE A 300 -29.21 1.92 18.40
C ILE A 300 -27.99 1.01 18.23
N THR A 301 -27.32 1.07 17.07
CA THR A 301 -26.05 0.37 16.82
C THR A 301 -24.87 1.16 17.41
N PHE A 302 -23.69 0.54 17.49
CA PHE A 302 -22.49 1.26 17.90
C PHE A 302 -22.12 2.28 16.81
N THR A 303 -22.35 3.56 17.09
CA THR A 303 -22.26 4.62 16.08
C THR A 303 -21.61 5.89 16.65
N SER A 304 -21.20 6.76 15.73
CA SER A 304 -20.72 8.10 16.04
C SER A 304 -21.88 8.97 16.50
N ILE A 305 -21.71 9.63 17.64
CA ILE A 305 -22.64 10.59 18.21
C ILE A 305 -21.84 11.85 18.56
N ALA A 306 -22.29 13.01 18.09
CA ALA A 306 -21.58 14.27 18.30
C ALA A 306 -22.51 15.46 18.51
N VAL A 307 -21.98 16.49 19.16
CA VAL A 307 -22.57 17.82 19.23
C VAL A 307 -21.52 18.83 18.81
N SER A 308 -21.88 19.75 17.94
CA SER A 308 -21.02 20.85 17.55
C SER A 308 -21.65 22.19 17.90
N ALA A 309 -20.84 23.17 18.24
CA ALA A 309 -21.28 24.53 18.49
C ALA A 309 -20.34 25.56 17.85
N GLN A 310 -20.90 26.70 17.44
CA GLN A 310 -20.15 27.86 16.95
C GLN A 310 -20.83 29.19 17.33
N GLN A 311 -20.03 30.24 17.48
CA GLN A 311 -20.55 31.60 17.65
C GLN A 311 -21.12 32.14 16.34
N VAL A 312 -22.37 32.63 16.37
CA VAL A 312 -23.04 33.30 15.24
C VAL A 312 -23.71 34.58 15.74
N GLY A 313 -23.04 35.72 15.55
CA GLY A 313 -23.49 36.99 16.12
C GLY A 313 -23.59 36.93 17.65
N GLY A 314 -24.74 37.34 18.21
CA GLY A 314 -25.01 37.24 19.66
C GLY A 314 -25.53 35.87 20.13
N ASN A 315 -25.54 34.85 19.26
CA ASN A 315 -26.07 33.53 19.55
C ASN A 315 -24.98 32.45 19.40
N VAL A 316 -25.20 31.32 20.06
CA VAL A 316 -24.47 30.07 19.84
C VAL A 316 -25.37 29.13 19.04
N GLN A 317 -24.92 28.73 17.86
CA GLN A 317 -25.59 27.70 17.06
C GLN A 317 -25.07 26.32 17.47
N VAL A 318 -25.98 25.38 17.68
CA VAL A 318 -25.69 24.02 18.19
C VAL A 318 -26.33 22.98 17.29
N THR A 319 -25.55 22.00 16.84
CA THR A 319 -26.02 20.91 15.96
C THR A 319 -25.73 19.57 16.58
N ALA A 320 -26.75 18.71 16.70
CA ALA A 320 -26.60 17.31 17.10
C ALA A 320 -26.47 16.41 15.88
N ARG A 321 -25.59 15.41 15.96
CA ARG A 321 -25.23 14.51 14.84
C ARG A 321 -25.19 13.05 15.26
N GLN A 322 -25.60 12.16 14.35
CA GLN A 322 -25.42 10.72 14.49
C GLN A 322 -25.16 10.06 13.13
N THR A 323 -24.21 9.12 13.04
CA THR A 323 -23.85 8.40 11.80
C THR A 323 -23.55 9.33 10.60
N GLY A 324 -23.02 10.52 10.88
CA GLY A 324 -22.69 11.51 9.84
C GLY A 324 -23.83 12.35 9.29
N PHE A 325 -25.01 12.28 9.89
CA PHE A 325 -26.14 13.14 9.54
C PHE A 325 -26.33 14.22 10.61
N ASP A 326 -26.64 15.43 10.14
CA ASP A 326 -27.16 16.49 11.00
C ASP A 326 -28.60 16.13 11.35
N LEU A 327 -28.84 15.85 12.63
CA LEU A 327 -30.16 15.45 13.11
C LEU A 327 -31.06 16.67 13.27
N ALA A 328 -30.56 17.67 14.00
CA ALA A 328 -31.25 18.92 14.26
C ALA A 328 -30.23 20.00 14.68
N THR A 329 -30.57 21.25 14.38
CA THR A 329 -29.80 22.43 14.75
C THR A 329 -30.70 23.40 15.50
N GLY A 330 -30.19 23.95 16.60
CA GLY A 330 -30.85 24.99 17.39
C GLY A 330 -29.91 26.14 17.70
N THR A 331 -30.46 27.19 18.30
CA THR A 331 -29.70 28.39 18.69
C THR A 331 -30.09 28.84 20.08
N ILE A 332 -29.12 29.33 20.84
CA ILE A 332 -29.32 29.96 22.15
C ILE A 332 -28.59 31.29 22.21
N ALA A 333 -29.15 32.29 22.88
CA ALA A 333 -28.49 33.58 23.07
C ALA A 333 -27.28 33.46 23.99
N GLY A 334 -26.18 34.13 23.64
CA GLY A 334 -24.99 34.19 24.48
C GLY A 334 -23.67 34.00 23.74
N THR A 335 -22.64 33.72 24.53
CA THR A 335 -21.27 33.54 24.08
C THR A 335 -20.80 32.11 24.30
N ILE A 336 -20.10 31.56 23.30
CA ILE A 336 -19.44 30.27 23.37
C ILE A 336 -18.12 30.39 24.14
N ALA A 337 -17.70 29.30 24.78
CA ALA A 337 -16.37 29.14 25.34
C ALA A 337 -15.83 27.73 25.04
N GLY A 338 -14.54 27.55 25.28
CA GLY A 338 -13.84 26.29 24.98
C GLY A 338 -14.14 25.18 25.98
N VAL A 339 -14.03 23.94 25.50
CA VAL A 339 -14.36 22.74 26.28
C VAL A 339 -13.24 22.43 27.28
N THR A 340 -13.59 22.16 28.54
CA THR A 340 -12.62 21.86 29.60
C THR A 340 -12.80 20.50 30.26
N SER A 341 -13.94 19.83 30.06
CA SER A 341 -14.15 18.47 30.53
C SER A 341 -15.13 17.74 29.63
N ILE A 342 -15.11 16.41 29.69
CA ILE A 342 -16.14 15.55 29.14
C ILE A 342 -16.38 14.36 30.05
N THR A 343 -17.64 13.97 30.20
CA THR A 343 -18.09 12.79 30.93
C THR A 343 -19.08 12.01 30.08
N VAL A 344 -18.83 10.73 29.85
CA VAL A 344 -19.76 9.81 29.17
C VAL A 344 -20.55 9.03 30.21
N ASN A 345 -21.85 8.87 29.97
CA ASN A 345 -22.83 8.30 30.91
C ASN A 345 -22.82 9.05 32.26
N ALA A 346 -22.94 10.37 32.25
CA ALA A 346 -22.73 11.21 33.45
C ALA A 346 -23.66 10.89 34.62
N THR A 347 -24.82 10.30 34.34
CA THR A 347 -25.80 9.87 35.36
C THR A 347 -25.57 8.46 35.87
N GLY A 348 -24.58 7.72 35.35
CA GLY A 348 -24.35 6.32 35.71
C GLY A 348 -25.56 5.44 35.38
N THR A 349 -26.28 5.75 34.29
CA THR A 349 -27.48 5.01 33.91
C THR A 349 -27.11 3.57 33.58
N THR A 350 -27.83 2.62 34.16
CA THR A 350 -27.66 1.19 33.91
C THR A 350 -28.48 0.72 32.71
N SER A 351 -28.05 -0.36 32.07
CA SER A 351 -28.77 -0.99 30.96
C SER A 351 -28.80 -2.51 31.12
N THR A 352 -29.89 -3.13 30.69
CA THR A 352 -29.99 -4.60 30.58
C THR A 352 -29.30 -5.16 29.34
N ALA A 353 -28.85 -4.30 28.43
CA ALA A 353 -28.09 -4.66 27.23
C ALA A 353 -26.67 -4.02 27.27
N PRO A 354 -25.70 -4.56 26.51
CA PRO A 354 -24.38 -3.95 26.42
C PRO A 354 -24.44 -2.50 25.96
N MET A 355 -23.71 -1.62 26.65
CA MET A 355 -23.61 -0.19 26.37
C MET A 355 -22.13 0.21 26.14
N PRO A 356 -21.49 -0.32 25.08
CA PRO A 356 -20.12 0.04 24.75
C PRO A 356 -20.00 1.52 24.38
N ALA A 357 -18.99 2.20 24.95
CA ALA A 357 -18.66 3.58 24.63
C ALA A 357 -17.15 3.84 24.64
N GLY A 358 -16.66 4.62 23.67
CA GLY A 358 -15.24 4.92 23.50
C GLY A 358 -15.01 5.95 22.40
N HIS A 359 -13.76 6.05 21.93
CA HIS A 359 -13.34 7.00 20.91
C HIS A 359 -13.85 8.44 21.16
N ILE A 360 -13.67 8.90 22.41
CA ILE A 360 -14.10 10.21 22.86
C ILE A 360 -13.13 11.25 22.30
N ALA A 361 -13.65 12.20 21.53
CA ALA A 361 -12.83 13.20 20.84
C ALA A 361 -13.41 14.60 20.94
N VAL A 362 -12.54 15.60 20.94
CA VAL A 362 -12.90 17.01 20.81
C VAL A 362 -12.08 17.62 19.68
N TRP A 363 -12.74 18.42 18.82
CA TRP A 363 -12.08 19.20 17.78
C TRP A 363 -12.46 20.68 17.82
N ALA A 364 -11.57 21.54 17.34
CA ALA A 364 -11.78 22.97 17.14
C ALA A 364 -12.44 23.29 15.79
N THR A 365 -13.50 22.56 15.43
CA THR A 365 -14.26 22.70 14.19
C THR A 365 -15.75 22.43 14.43
N THR A 366 -16.61 22.79 13.48
CA THR A 366 -18.07 22.60 13.52
C THR A 366 -18.57 21.29 12.95
N ASN A 367 -17.68 20.45 12.43
CA ASN A 367 -18.00 19.15 11.83
C ASN A 367 -17.08 18.06 12.35
N ILE A 368 -17.50 16.80 12.17
CA ILE A 368 -16.62 15.65 12.41
C ILE A 368 -15.63 15.56 11.23
N PRO A 369 -14.31 15.71 11.47
CA PRO A 369 -13.32 15.85 10.38
C PRO A 369 -12.90 14.51 9.76
N TYR A 370 -13.79 13.52 9.73
CA TYR A 370 -13.60 12.27 9.02
C TYR A 370 -14.94 11.74 8.52
N ARG A 371 -14.88 10.79 7.59
CA ARG A 371 -16.07 10.19 7.00
C ARG A 371 -16.81 9.31 8.01
N THR A 372 -18.06 9.65 8.28
CA THR A 372 -18.93 8.96 9.26
C THR A 372 -20.09 8.20 8.61
N SER A 373 -20.18 8.18 7.28
CA SER A 373 -21.21 7.48 6.52
C SER A 373 -20.61 6.64 5.39
N SER A 374 -21.23 5.47 5.13
CA SER A 374 -20.94 4.62 3.97
C SER A 374 -21.24 5.36 2.66
N ALA A 375 -20.61 4.94 1.56
CA ALA A 375 -20.69 5.56 0.25
C ALA A 375 -20.92 4.46 -0.76
N GLN A 376 -21.87 4.69 -1.65
CA GLN A 376 -22.19 3.75 -2.70
C GLN A 376 -21.03 3.68 -3.67
N ASP A 377 -20.61 2.47 -4.01
CA ASP A 377 -19.70 2.27 -5.12
C ASP A 377 -20.48 2.36 -6.43
N SER A 378 -19.99 3.10 -7.40
CA SER A 378 -20.70 3.28 -8.67
C SER A 378 -20.58 2.08 -9.61
N TYR A 379 -19.61 1.19 -9.38
CA TYR A 379 -19.33 0.04 -10.24
C TYR A 379 -19.94 -1.27 -9.71
N VAL A 380 -19.95 -1.45 -8.38
CA VAL A 380 -20.66 -2.57 -7.73
C VAL A 380 -21.86 -2.04 -6.96
N ALA A 381 -22.96 -2.78 -6.92
CA ALA A 381 -24.14 -2.42 -6.11
C ALA A 381 -23.91 -2.61 -4.58
N GLU A 382 -22.70 -2.32 -4.10
CA GLU A 382 -22.25 -2.46 -2.72
C GLU A 382 -21.79 -1.11 -2.16
N TYR A 383 -21.73 -1.00 -0.83
CA TYR A 383 -21.26 0.19 -0.14
C TYR A 383 -19.83 0.02 0.36
N VAL A 384 -18.97 1.00 0.08
CA VAL A 384 -17.70 1.13 0.79
C VAL A 384 -18.01 1.63 2.19
N SER A 385 -17.65 0.84 3.19
CA SER A 385 -17.97 1.14 4.60
C SER A 385 -17.11 2.28 5.17
N GLU A 386 -17.64 3.01 6.14
CA GLU A 386 -16.94 4.02 6.94
C GLU A 386 -15.99 3.37 7.98
N PRO A 387 -15.07 4.13 8.62
CA PRO A 387 -14.18 3.63 9.68
C PRO A 387 -14.91 2.89 10.80
N ALA A 388 -16.09 3.36 11.21
CA ALA A 388 -16.88 2.71 12.24
C ALA A 388 -17.24 1.26 11.89
N LYS A 389 -17.25 0.91 10.60
CA LYS A 389 -17.57 -0.42 10.06
C LYS A 389 -16.35 -1.07 9.38
N SER A 390 -15.15 -0.73 9.85
CA SER A 390 -13.87 -1.32 9.44
C SER A 390 -13.57 -1.25 7.94
N TYR A 391 -14.05 -0.21 7.23
CA TYR A 391 -13.71 0.05 5.83
C TYR A 391 -13.96 -1.13 4.85
N ARG A 392 -14.88 -2.05 5.16
CA ARG A 392 -15.25 -3.16 4.26
C ARG A 392 -15.55 -2.64 2.83
N GLN A 393 -15.15 -3.41 1.81
CA GLN A 393 -15.29 -3.12 0.38
C GLN A 393 -14.38 -2.00 -0.17
N GLU A 394 -13.56 -1.38 0.66
CA GLU A 394 -12.55 -0.43 0.18
C GLU A 394 -11.52 -1.16 -0.71
N ALA A 395 -11.24 -0.59 -1.88
CA ALA A 395 -10.23 -1.10 -2.79
C ALA A 395 -8.84 -1.06 -2.14
N ALA A 396 -7.99 -2.06 -2.38
CA ALA A 396 -6.65 -2.16 -1.80
C ALA A 396 -5.78 -0.92 -2.06
N VAL A 397 -5.82 -0.37 -3.28
CA VAL A 397 -5.10 0.87 -3.63
C VAL A 397 -5.61 2.09 -2.85
N ASN A 398 -6.93 2.19 -2.64
CA ASN A 398 -7.54 3.29 -1.89
C ASN A 398 -7.26 3.15 -0.40
N ARG A 399 -7.34 1.91 0.13
CA ARG A 399 -6.98 1.59 1.50
C ARG A 399 -5.53 1.94 1.78
N LEU A 400 -4.60 1.57 0.90
CA LEU A 400 -3.20 1.90 1.04
C LEU A 400 -2.95 3.43 1.01
N ALA A 401 -3.62 4.15 0.10
CA ALA A 401 -3.56 5.62 0.06
C ALA A 401 -4.07 6.27 1.35
N ARG A 402 -5.18 5.75 1.91
CA ARG A 402 -5.71 6.22 3.19
C ARG A 402 -4.76 5.90 4.35
N LEU A 403 -4.31 4.66 4.47
CA LEU A 403 -3.43 4.23 5.57
C LEU A 403 -2.12 5.03 5.58
N THR A 404 -1.53 5.28 4.40
CA THR A 404 -0.32 6.11 4.28
C THR A 404 -0.58 7.57 4.62
N ALA A 405 -1.74 8.14 4.23
CA ALA A 405 -2.14 9.47 4.66
C ALA A 405 -2.34 9.58 6.18
N GLU A 406 -2.97 8.58 6.82
CA GLU A 406 -3.12 8.49 8.28
C GLU A 406 -1.78 8.48 9.02
N ASP A 407 -0.73 7.92 8.41
CA ASP A 407 0.64 7.88 8.96
C ASP A 407 1.49 9.09 8.53
N GLY A 408 0.93 10.05 7.79
CA GLY A 408 1.63 11.25 7.30
C GLY A 408 2.69 10.95 6.23
N VAL A 409 2.49 9.90 5.44
CA VAL A 409 3.40 9.43 4.40
C VAL A 409 2.84 9.78 3.03
N ARG A 410 3.65 10.43 2.19
CA ARG A 410 3.28 10.68 0.80
C ARG A 410 3.08 9.37 0.05
N PHE A 411 2.06 9.30 -0.79
CA PHE A 411 1.72 8.10 -1.53
C PHE A 411 1.46 8.42 -3.01
N THR A 412 1.90 7.55 -3.89
CA THR A 412 1.60 7.64 -5.33
C THR A 412 1.26 6.26 -5.90
N ALA A 413 0.22 6.20 -6.72
CA ALA A 413 -0.16 5.03 -7.50
C ALA A 413 -0.79 5.49 -8.81
N PRO A 414 -0.65 4.73 -9.92
CA PRO A 414 -1.44 4.98 -11.11
C PRO A 414 -2.94 4.76 -10.81
N PRO A 415 -3.85 5.42 -11.54
CA PRO A 415 -5.28 5.17 -11.40
C PRO A 415 -5.60 3.72 -11.80
N VAL A 416 -6.55 3.11 -11.09
CA VAL A 416 -7.02 1.75 -11.39
C VAL A 416 -8.48 1.85 -11.86
N PRO A 417 -8.85 1.27 -13.01
CA PRO A 417 -10.24 1.17 -13.43
C PRO A 417 -11.10 0.50 -12.35
N ALA A 418 -12.32 1.02 -12.12
CA ALA A 418 -13.19 0.54 -11.04
C ALA A 418 -13.56 -0.95 -11.15
N ASN A 419 -13.46 -1.53 -12.34
CA ASN A 419 -13.68 -2.95 -12.62
C ASN A 419 -12.46 -3.85 -12.38
N MET A 420 -11.29 -3.28 -12.12
CA MET A 420 -10.03 -4.01 -11.92
C MET A 420 -9.46 -3.83 -10.52
N VAL A 421 -10.17 -3.14 -9.62
CA VAL A 421 -9.73 -2.98 -8.24
C VAL A 421 -9.94 -4.28 -7.46
N THR A 422 -8.98 -4.60 -6.60
CA THR A 422 -9.17 -5.65 -5.61
C THR A 422 -9.86 -5.08 -4.37
N ARG A 423 -11.06 -5.57 -4.08
CA ARG A 423 -11.83 -5.13 -2.89
C ARG A 423 -11.44 -5.93 -1.67
N MET A 424 -11.26 -5.24 -0.56
CA MET A 424 -10.81 -5.84 0.69
C MET A 424 -11.94 -6.03 1.70
N GLY A 425 -11.77 -7.03 2.57
CA GLY A 425 -12.65 -7.28 3.70
C GLY A 425 -12.46 -6.24 4.82
N TRP A 426 -12.94 -6.55 6.02
CA TRP A 426 -12.81 -5.66 7.17
C TRP A 426 -11.33 -5.42 7.53
N GLN A 427 -10.97 -4.17 7.81
CA GLN A 427 -9.66 -3.82 8.32
C GLN A 427 -9.56 -4.22 9.81
N ALA A 428 -8.62 -5.10 10.14
CA ALA A 428 -8.33 -5.49 11.52
C ALA A 428 -7.41 -4.46 12.21
N PRO A 429 -7.36 -4.43 13.55
CA PRO A 429 -6.36 -3.68 14.29
C PRO A 429 -4.95 -4.26 14.11
N ASP A 430 -4.05 -3.46 13.52
CA ASP A 430 -2.65 -3.86 13.31
C ASP A 430 -1.68 -2.67 13.22
N VAL A 431 -0.39 -2.96 13.08
CA VAL A 431 0.67 -1.98 12.84
C VAL A 431 0.66 -1.49 11.39
N PRO A 432 1.12 -0.26 11.10
CA PRO A 432 1.07 0.32 9.75
C PRO A 432 1.61 -0.58 8.63
N THR A 433 2.82 -1.12 8.79
CA THR A 433 3.48 -1.91 7.75
C THR A 433 2.77 -3.23 7.47
N ALA A 434 2.12 -3.83 8.47
CA ALA A 434 1.32 -5.04 8.28
C ALA A 434 0.04 -4.74 7.49
N LEU A 435 -0.61 -3.60 7.77
CA LEU A 435 -1.78 -3.16 6.99
C LEU A 435 -1.41 -2.81 5.54
N TYR A 436 -0.22 -2.24 5.30
CA TYR A 436 0.27 -1.99 3.95
C TYR A 436 0.51 -3.30 3.19
N GLN A 437 1.16 -4.27 3.85
CA GLN A 437 1.41 -5.60 3.29
C GLN A 437 0.11 -6.32 2.97
N GLU A 438 -0.89 -6.24 3.85
CA GLU A 438 -2.22 -6.83 3.62
C GLU A 438 -2.88 -6.32 2.32
N CYS A 439 -2.71 -5.04 2.00
CA CYS A 439 -3.21 -4.46 0.74
C CYS A 439 -2.48 -5.04 -0.47
N GLU A 440 -1.15 -5.14 -0.39
CA GLU A 440 -0.32 -5.71 -1.45
C GLU A 440 -0.62 -7.20 -1.67
N ASP A 441 -0.79 -7.97 -0.59
CA ASP A 441 -1.07 -9.41 -0.63
C ASP A 441 -2.43 -9.69 -1.28
N ALA A 442 -3.47 -8.94 -0.90
CA ALA A 442 -4.79 -9.10 -1.51
C ALA A 442 -4.77 -8.77 -3.01
N ASP A 443 -4.15 -7.66 -3.39
CA ASP A 443 -4.18 -7.14 -4.75
C ASP A 443 -3.15 -7.77 -5.69
N LEU A 444 -2.05 -8.35 -5.19
CA LEU A 444 -0.85 -8.71 -5.96
C LEU A 444 -0.14 -7.52 -6.62
N GLY A 445 -0.23 -6.33 -6.03
CA GLY A 445 0.55 -5.19 -6.48
C GLY A 445 2.01 -5.24 -6.06
N LEU A 446 2.69 -4.10 -6.18
CA LEU A 446 4.07 -3.94 -5.77
C LEU A 446 4.24 -2.60 -5.04
N LEU A 447 4.47 -2.67 -3.73
CA LEU A 447 4.80 -1.55 -2.86
C LEU A 447 6.32 -1.29 -2.90
N TYR A 448 6.70 -0.03 -3.02
CA TYR A 448 8.10 0.41 -3.05
C TYR A 448 8.24 1.83 -2.49
N GLU A 449 9.48 2.25 -2.25
CA GLU A 449 9.78 3.61 -1.80
C GLU A 449 10.05 4.54 -2.99
N THR A 450 9.58 5.78 -2.90
CA THR A 450 9.85 6.82 -3.90
C THR A 450 9.90 8.18 -3.22
N GLY A 451 11.00 8.92 -3.46
CA GLY A 451 11.27 10.16 -2.71
C GLY A 451 11.24 9.92 -1.19
N PHE A 452 10.56 10.79 -0.45
CA PHE A 452 10.31 10.64 0.99
C PHE A 452 8.97 9.93 1.30
N GLY A 453 8.41 9.20 0.33
CA GLY A 453 7.11 8.54 0.42
C GLY A 453 7.11 7.13 -0.17
N LEU A 454 5.92 6.60 -0.40
CA LEU A 454 5.67 5.26 -0.93
C LEU A 454 5.04 5.34 -2.32
N GLY A 455 5.47 4.45 -3.19
CA GLY A 455 4.86 4.18 -4.48
C GLY A 455 4.19 2.81 -4.46
N TYR A 456 3.07 2.68 -5.16
CA TYR A 456 2.41 1.40 -5.35
C TYR A 456 2.11 1.19 -6.83
N LEU A 457 2.44 0.00 -7.32
CA LEU A 457 2.04 -0.47 -8.65
C LEU A 457 0.94 -1.52 -8.46
N PRO A 458 -0.35 -1.14 -8.59
CA PRO A 458 -1.48 -2.07 -8.51
C PRO A 458 -1.35 -3.19 -9.53
N ARG A 459 -1.89 -4.36 -9.22
CA ARG A 459 -1.86 -5.53 -10.13
C ARG A 459 -2.33 -5.20 -11.55
N ALA A 460 -3.42 -4.44 -11.68
CA ALA A 460 -3.96 -4.05 -12.98
C ALA A 460 -2.93 -3.29 -13.85
N ALA A 461 -2.04 -2.51 -13.23
CA ALA A 461 -0.99 -1.75 -13.91
C ALA A 461 0.28 -2.56 -14.19
N ARG A 462 0.37 -3.81 -13.69
CA ARG A 462 1.47 -4.75 -13.98
C ARG A 462 1.21 -5.55 -15.25
N TYR A 463 -0.04 -5.63 -15.69
CA TYR A 463 -0.43 -6.38 -16.88
C TYR A 463 0.12 -5.78 -18.15
N ASN A 464 0.64 -6.65 -19.02
CA ASN A 464 1.15 -6.28 -20.35
C ASN A 464 2.08 -5.05 -20.30
N ALA A 465 2.93 -4.97 -19.27
CA ALA A 465 3.78 -3.80 -19.04
C ALA A 465 4.61 -3.49 -20.30
N PRO A 466 4.72 -2.21 -20.71
CA PRO A 466 5.55 -1.83 -21.84
C PRO A 466 7.03 -2.01 -21.50
N VAL A 467 7.85 -2.32 -22.51
CA VAL A 467 9.31 -2.42 -22.36
C VAL A 467 9.87 -1.05 -21.99
N ALA A 468 10.48 -0.94 -20.82
CA ALA A 468 11.06 0.29 -20.29
C ALA A 468 12.57 0.38 -20.52
N LEU A 469 13.25 -0.76 -20.62
CA LEU A 469 14.70 -0.86 -20.83
C LEU A 469 15.02 -2.05 -21.74
N THR A 470 15.78 -1.80 -22.81
CA THR A 470 16.30 -2.84 -23.70
C THR A 470 17.82 -2.86 -23.60
N ILE A 471 18.38 -4.00 -23.22
CA ILE A 471 19.83 -4.25 -23.13
C ILE A 471 20.21 -5.13 -24.31
N ASP A 472 21.10 -4.65 -25.18
CA ASP A 472 21.59 -5.42 -26.31
C ASP A 472 22.95 -6.05 -25.99
N ALA A 473 22.96 -7.38 -25.85
CA ALA A 473 24.18 -8.12 -25.55
C ALA A 473 25.14 -8.18 -26.75
N ALA A 474 24.66 -8.04 -28.00
CA ALA A 474 25.51 -8.04 -29.20
C ALA A 474 26.44 -6.82 -29.26
N VAL A 475 25.99 -5.68 -28.74
CA VAL A 475 26.79 -4.45 -28.64
C VAL A 475 27.43 -4.27 -27.26
N ARG A 476 27.54 -5.36 -26.48
CA ARG A 476 28.23 -5.44 -25.18
C ARG A 476 27.65 -4.53 -24.08
N GLN A 477 26.33 -4.32 -24.08
CA GLN A 477 25.66 -3.58 -23.00
C GLN A 477 25.41 -4.44 -21.76
N LEU A 478 25.36 -5.76 -21.92
CA LEU A 478 25.16 -6.72 -20.83
C LEU A 478 26.43 -6.83 -19.97
N GLY A 479 26.24 -6.71 -18.65
CA GLY A 479 27.30 -6.85 -17.65
C GLY A 479 27.56 -8.30 -17.25
N ALA A 480 28.60 -8.50 -16.42
CA ALA A 480 29.08 -9.83 -16.03
C ALA A 480 28.07 -10.65 -15.20
N SER A 481 27.22 -10.01 -14.39
CA SER A 481 26.17 -10.70 -13.66
C SER A 481 24.97 -10.93 -14.58
N PHE A 482 24.97 -12.08 -15.26
CA PHE A 482 23.90 -12.63 -16.08
C PHE A 482 23.99 -14.15 -16.02
N GLU A 483 23.37 -14.73 -14.99
CA GLU A 483 23.44 -16.16 -14.68
C GLU A 483 22.02 -16.73 -14.70
N PRO A 484 21.56 -17.27 -15.85
CA PRO A 484 20.29 -17.98 -15.90
C PRO A 484 20.34 -19.23 -15.02
N VAL A 485 19.31 -19.41 -14.19
CA VAL A 485 19.18 -20.56 -13.28
C VAL A 485 17.86 -21.27 -13.57
N ASP A 486 17.93 -22.55 -13.91
CA ASP A 486 16.76 -23.41 -14.01
C ASP A 486 16.64 -24.22 -12.70
N ASP A 487 15.79 -23.76 -11.78
CA ASP A 487 15.57 -24.35 -10.47
C ASP A 487 14.08 -24.41 -10.09
N ASP A 488 13.76 -25.18 -9.05
CA ASP A 488 12.41 -25.36 -8.51
C ASP A 488 12.06 -24.36 -7.40
N GLN A 489 12.92 -23.36 -7.15
CA GLN A 489 12.83 -22.52 -5.95
C GLN A 489 11.47 -21.78 -5.88
N MET A 490 10.96 -21.34 -7.03
CA MET A 490 9.67 -20.64 -7.16
C MET A 490 8.52 -21.56 -7.62
N LEU A 491 8.80 -22.81 -7.99
CA LEU A 491 7.81 -23.72 -8.56
C LEU A 491 6.79 -24.13 -7.51
N ARG A 492 5.52 -23.82 -7.74
CA ARG A 492 4.37 -24.35 -7.00
C ARG A 492 3.31 -24.73 -8.01
N ASN A 493 3.04 -26.02 -8.15
CA ASN A 493 2.11 -26.56 -9.16
C ASN A 493 0.73 -26.92 -8.59
N ARG A 494 0.53 -26.67 -7.29
CA ARG A 494 -0.77 -26.63 -6.63
C ARG A 494 -0.82 -25.41 -5.73
N TRP A 495 -1.88 -24.62 -5.82
CA TRP A 495 -2.01 -23.39 -5.03
C TRP A 495 -3.37 -23.28 -4.36
N THR A 496 -3.36 -23.16 -3.02
CA THR A 496 -4.56 -22.95 -2.21
C THR A 496 -4.62 -21.52 -1.68
N VAL A 497 -5.76 -20.85 -1.86
CA VAL A 497 -6.03 -19.50 -1.32
C VAL A 497 -7.15 -19.59 -0.30
N GLU A 498 -6.94 -18.98 0.85
CA GLU A 498 -7.94 -18.83 1.92
C GLU A 498 -8.23 -17.35 2.13
N ARG A 499 -9.53 -16.98 2.09
CA ARG A 499 -9.96 -15.66 2.54
C ARG A 499 -10.04 -15.67 4.06
N ARG A 500 -9.58 -14.60 4.71
CA ARG A 500 -9.76 -14.43 6.15
C ARG A 500 -11.23 -14.58 6.54
N GLU A 501 -11.50 -15.48 7.49
CA GLU A 501 -12.85 -15.81 7.96
C GLU A 501 -13.81 -16.13 6.80
N GLY A 502 -13.28 -16.78 5.76
CA GLY A 502 -14.01 -17.12 4.55
C GLY A 502 -13.78 -18.56 4.12
N SER A 503 -14.01 -18.79 2.83
CA SER A 503 -13.78 -20.09 2.21
C SER A 503 -12.34 -20.21 1.70
N THR A 504 -12.07 -21.36 1.09
CA THR A 504 -10.81 -21.65 0.39
C THR A 504 -11.10 -22.08 -1.04
N ALA A 505 -10.12 -21.90 -1.93
CA ALA A 505 -10.14 -22.46 -3.28
C ALA A 505 -8.73 -22.91 -3.69
N THR A 506 -8.65 -23.96 -4.50
CA THR A 506 -7.39 -24.55 -4.96
C THR A 506 -7.34 -24.59 -6.49
N ALA A 507 -6.16 -24.35 -7.04
CA ALA A 507 -5.86 -24.53 -8.46
C ALA A 507 -4.65 -25.47 -8.62
N GLU A 508 -4.65 -26.31 -9.66
CA GLU A 508 -3.64 -27.35 -9.90
C GLU A 508 -3.19 -27.36 -11.36
N ASP A 509 -1.89 -27.58 -11.58
CA ASP A 509 -1.31 -27.96 -12.85
C ASP A 509 -1.00 -29.46 -12.83
N LYS A 510 -1.96 -30.27 -13.31
CA LYS A 510 -1.87 -31.74 -13.28
C LYS A 510 -0.69 -32.28 -14.09
N ASP A 511 -0.35 -31.64 -15.21
CA ASP A 511 0.78 -32.10 -16.04
C ASP A 511 2.12 -31.87 -15.33
N SER A 512 2.27 -30.72 -14.64
CA SER A 512 3.44 -30.50 -13.78
C SER A 512 3.45 -31.47 -12.59
N ILE A 513 2.33 -31.71 -11.93
CA ILE A 513 2.23 -32.66 -10.80
C ILE A 513 2.63 -34.08 -11.23
N ASP A 514 2.11 -34.56 -12.36
CA ASP A 514 2.41 -35.89 -12.88
C ASP A 514 3.90 -36.06 -13.22
N LYS A 515 4.58 -34.98 -13.64
CA LYS A 515 6.00 -34.99 -14.04
C LYS A 515 6.98 -34.72 -12.89
N GLN A 516 6.59 -33.88 -11.93
CA GLN A 516 7.49 -33.28 -10.95
C GLN A 516 7.06 -33.55 -9.48
N GLY A 517 5.91 -34.19 -9.26
CA GLY A 517 5.31 -34.35 -7.94
C GLY A 517 4.54 -33.12 -7.48
N GLU A 518 3.74 -33.26 -6.43
CA GLU A 518 2.94 -32.16 -5.87
C GLU A 518 3.81 -31.20 -5.05
N LEU A 519 3.74 -29.90 -5.39
CA LEU A 519 4.44 -28.80 -4.73
C LEU A 519 3.42 -27.72 -4.32
N GLU A 520 3.03 -27.73 -3.05
CA GLU A 520 1.98 -26.88 -2.49
C GLU A 520 2.44 -25.44 -2.24
N GLY A 521 1.70 -24.47 -2.81
CA GLY A 521 1.75 -23.06 -2.47
C GLY A 521 0.49 -22.63 -1.73
N THR A 522 0.61 -21.77 -0.72
CA THR A 522 -0.55 -21.29 0.06
C THR A 522 -0.56 -19.78 0.18
N SER A 523 -1.76 -19.22 0.24
CA SER A 523 -1.99 -17.84 0.65
C SER A 523 -3.13 -17.83 1.67
N ASN A 524 -2.73 -17.85 2.93
CA ASN A 524 -3.67 -17.96 4.05
C ASN A 524 -4.15 -16.58 4.49
N ASN A 525 -5.41 -16.51 4.94
CA ASN A 525 -5.98 -15.30 5.53
C ASN A 525 -5.89 -14.03 4.66
N LEU A 526 -6.03 -14.14 3.33
CA LEU A 526 -6.09 -12.96 2.46
C LEU A 526 -7.31 -12.11 2.82
N ASN A 527 -7.12 -10.80 2.97
CA ASN A 527 -8.20 -9.88 3.30
C ASN A 527 -9.02 -9.47 2.06
N LEU A 528 -9.61 -10.45 1.38
CA LEU A 528 -10.53 -10.23 0.25
C LEU A 528 -11.94 -9.89 0.77
N ALA A 529 -12.72 -9.13 0.00
CA ALA A 529 -14.08 -8.76 0.40
C ALA A 529 -15.11 -9.89 0.26
N THR A 530 -14.84 -10.86 -0.63
CA THR A 530 -15.78 -11.92 -1.03
C THR A 530 -15.05 -13.21 -1.42
N ASP A 531 -15.70 -14.35 -1.22
CA ASP A 531 -15.22 -15.68 -1.64
C ASP A 531 -15.27 -15.89 -3.16
N LEU A 532 -16.06 -15.08 -3.89
CA LEU A 532 -16.26 -15.22 -5.33
C LEU A 532 -14.98 -15.12 -6.17
N THR A 533 -13.94 -14.47 -5.63
CA THR A 533 -12.67 -14.25 -6.34
C THR A 533 -11.60 -15.31 -6.02
N LEU A 534 -11.89 -16.23 -5.09
CA LEU A 534 -10.87 -17.17 -4.58
C LEU A 534 -10.32 -18.10 -5.64
N GLN A 535 -11.18 -18.63 -6.52
CA GLN A 535 -10.73 -19.54 -7.58
C GLN A 535 -9.81 -18.83 -8.58
N ASP A 536 -10.12 -17.57 -8.92
CA ASP A 536 -9.30 -16.79 -9.85
C ASP A 536 -7.98 -16.36 -9.19
N GLN A 537 -8.01 -16.00 -7.91
CA GLN A 537 -6.80 -15.74 -7.11
C GLN A 537 -5.85 -16.96 -7.08
N ALA A 538 -6.40 -18.16 -6.85
CA ALA A 538 -5.62 -19.40 -6.85
C ALA A 538 -5.03 -19.71 -8.22
N ARG A 539 -5.82 -19.58 -9.30
CA ARG A 539 -5.35 -19.78 -10.68
C ARG A 539 -4.26 -18.79 -11.08
N PHE A 540 -4.42 -17.52 -10.72
CA PHE A 540 -3.45 -16.50 -11.08
C PHE A 540 -2.13 -16.68 -10.32
N ARG A 541 -2.17 -17.03 -9.03
CA ARG A 541 -0.97 -17.35 -8.25
C ARG A 541 -0.26 -18.61 -8.75
N LEU A 542 -1.02 -19.67 -9.06
CA LEU A 542 -0.48 -20.86 -9.71
C LEU A 542 0.29 -20.48 -10.99
N ARG A 543 -0.31 -19.65 -11.85
CA ARG A 543 0.35 -19.17 -13.08
C ARG A 543 1.66 -18.42 -12.81
N LEU A 544 1.71 -17.57 -11.78
CA LEU A 544 2.95 -16.87 -11.41
C LEU A 544 4.04 -17.86 -10.97
N ALA A 545 3.66 -18.99 -10.39
CA ALA A 545 4.56 -20.00 -9.85
C ALA A 545 4.90 -21.14 -10.82
N THR A 546 4.19 -21.30 -11.94
CA THR A 546 4.46 -22.34 -12.95
C THR A 546 5.04 -21.80 -14.26
N ALA A 547 5.68 -20.63 -14.20
CA ALA A 547 6.34 -20.04 -15.36
C ALA A 547 7.48 -20.96 -15.88
N GLN A 548 7.32 -21.49 -17.08
CA GLN A 548 8.32 -22.34 -17.73
C GLN A 548 9.39 -21.52 -18.45
N GLU A 549 10.23 -20.83 -17.69
CA GLU A 549 11.42 -20.14 -18.20
C GLU A 549 12.54 -20.14 -17.14
N PRO A 550 13.82 -20.14 -17.54
CA PRO A 550 14.91 -19.97 -16.59
C PRO A 550 14.73 -18.69 -15.78
N ARG A 551 15.08 -18.73 -14.52
CA ARG A 551 15.10 -17.57 -13.64
C ARG A 551 16.35 -16.74 -13.92
N TYR A 552 16.19 -15.42 -13.92
CA TYR A 552 17.31 -14.48 -13.98
C TYR A 552 17.30 -13.71 -12.65
N PRO A 553 17.97 -14.21 -11.60
CA PRO A 553 17.94 -13.55 -10.31
C PRO A 553 18.57 -12.16 -10.39
N ASN A 554 19.61 -12.03 -11.22
CA ASN A 554 20.37 -10.80 -11.42
C ASN A 554 20.62 -10.54 -12.91
N ILE A 555 20.38 -9.31 -13.35
CA ILE A 555 20.83 -8.79 -14.66
C ILE A 555 21.61 -7.50 -14.41
N SER A 556 22.87 -7.45 -14.84
CA SER A 556 23.70 -6.26 -14.67
C SER A 556 24.04 -5.55 -15.97
N PHE A 557 24.30 -4.25 -15.88
CA PHE A 557 24.87 -3.43 -16.96
C PHE A 557 25.62 -2.24 -16.35
N THR A 558 26.38 -1.54 -17.16
CA THR A 558 27.23 -0.42 -16.72
C THR A 558 26.87 0.83 -17.52
N PRO A 559 25.97 1.71 -17.03
CA PRO A 559 25.60 2.94 -17.72
C PRO A 559 26.77 3.82 -18.15
N SER A 560 27.88 3.85 -17.39
CA SER A 560 29.08 4.62 -17.78
C SER A 560 29.76 4.08 -19.04
N ASN A 561 29.58 2.79 -19.37
CA ASN A 561 30.07 2.16 -20.59
C ASN A 561 29.01 2.10 -21.71
N SER A 562 27.75 2.39 -21.38
CA SER A 562 26.58 2.27 -22.27
C SER A 562 25.61 3.41 -22.01
N ARG A 563 26.05 4.64 -22.30
CA ARG A 563 25.35 5.88 -21.93
C ARG A 563 23.92 5.97 -22.48
N SER A 564 23.65 5.32 -23.61
CA SER A 564 22.30 5.20 -24.18
C SER A 564 21.29 4.56 -23.24
N LEU A 565 21.73 3.73 -22.28
CA LEU A 565 20.86 3.09 -21.29
C LEU A 565 20.57 3.97 -20.08
N ALA A 566 21.39 4.99 -19.82
CA ALA A 566 21.36 5.75 -18.56
C ALA A 566 20.02 6.46 -18.31
N ALA A 567 19.49 7.16 -19.33
CA ALA A 567 18.23 7.89 -19.20
C ALA A 567 17.03 6.94 -19.01
N ALA A 568 16.97 5.85 -19.78
CA ALA A 568 15.94 4.81 -19.65
C ALA A 568 16.00 4.14 -18.27
N TRP A 569 17.21 3.82 -17.79
CA TRP A 569 17.41 3.28 -16.45
C TRP A 569 16.94 4.25 -15.36
N CYS A 570 17.25 5.54 -15.47
CA CYS A 570 16.79 6.51 -14.48
C CYS A 570 15.26 6.62 -14.38
N ALA A 571 14.54 6.29 -15.45
CA ALA A 571 13.08 6.24 -15.48
C ALA A 571 12.49 4.90 -14.99
N CYS A 572 13.31 3.86 -14.84
CA CYS A 572 12.88 2.56 -14.33
C CYS A 572 12.55 2.62 -12.84
N LYS A 573 11.56 1.82 -12.45
CA LYS A 573 11.09 1.63 -11.08
C LYS A 573 10.69 0.16 -10.87
N PRO A 574 10.43 -0.29 -9.64
CA PRO A 574 9.85 -1.61 -9.43
C PRO A 574 8.59 -1.79 -10.30
N GLY A 575 8.56 -2.90 -11.05
CA GLY A 575 7.56 -3.27 -12.05
C GLY A 575 7.87 -2.85 -13.49
N SER A 576 8.95 -2.11 -13.74
CA SER A 576 9.42 -1.83 -15.11
C SER A 576 9.85 -3.12 -15.83
N ARG A 577 9.41 -3.31 -17.08
CA ARG A 577 9.80 -4.44 -17.93
C ARG A 577 11.15 -4.16 -18.59
N VAL A 578 12.07 -5.12 -18.47
CA VAL A 578 13.41 -5.10 -19.05
C VAL A 578 13.58 -6.27 -20.01
N GLN A 579 14.14 -6.01 -21.18
CA GLN A 579 14.45 -7.04 -22.18
C GLN A 579 15.95 -7.11 -22.42
N VAL A 580 16.52 -8.33 -22.46
CA VAL A 580 17.85 -8.57 -23.02
C VAL A 580 17.67 -9.19 -24.40
N ILE A 581 18.08 -8.46 -25.44
CA ILE A 581 18.06 -8.92 -26.82
C ILE A 581 19.44 -9.43 -27.24
N ASN A 582 19.46 -10.27 -28.27
CA ASN A 582 20.67 -10.91 -28.79
C ASN A 582 21.54 -11.55 -27.71
N PRO A 583 20.98 -12.36 -26.77
CA PRO A 583 21.76 -12.96 -25.71
C PRO A 583 22.88 -13.86 -26.30
N PRO A 584 23.92 -14.18 -25.51
CA PRO A 584 25.01 -15.06 -25.96
C PRO A 584 24.49 -16.34 -26.63
N ALA A 585 25.16 -16.85 -27.67
CA ALA A 585 24.64 -17.96 -28.49
C ALA A 585 24.37 -19.27 -27.72
N GLN A 586 24.97 -19.44 -26.54
CA GLN A 586 24.74 -20.56 -25.62
C GLN A 586 23.40 -20.44 -24.85
N HIS A 587 22.80 -19.25 -24.84
CA HIS A 587 21.50 -18.99 -24.25
C HIS A 587 20.39 -19.57 -25.15
N VAL A 588 19.25 -19.94 -24.54
CA VAL A 588 18.07 -20.36 -25.29
C VAL A 588 17.68 -19.27 -26.32
N PRO A 589 17.43 -19.62 -27.60
CA PRO A 589 17.06 -18.63 -28.61
C PRO A 589 15.85 -17.80 -28.19
N GLY A 590 15.95 -16.47 -28.33
CA GLY A 590 14.87 -15.55 -28.03
C GLY A 590 15.33 -14.32 -27.24
N ILE A 591 14.35 -13.66 -26.63
CA ILE A 591 14.53 -12.47 -25.79
C ILE A 591 14.37 -12.91 -24.33
N VAL A 592 15.26 -12.45 -23.46
CA VAL A 592 15.05 -12.57 -22.01
C VAL A 592 14.16 -11.41 -21.59
N ASP A 593 12.98 -11.70 -21.04
CA ASP A 593 11.96 -10.70 -20.75
C ASP A 593 11.54 -10.76 -19.29
N GLN A 594 11.89 -9.73 -18.52
CA GLN A 594 11.77 -9.74 -17.07
C GLN A 594 11.14 -8.45 -16.54
N LEU A 595 10.62 -8.50 -15.31
CA LEU A 595 10.16 -7.35 -14.54
C LEU A 595 11.17 -7.06 -13.42
N ILE A 596 11.53 -5.80 -13.25
CA ILE A 596 12.38 -5.33 -12.15
C ILE A 596 11.57 -5.37 -10.85
N VAL A 597 12.08 -6.02 -9.81
CA VAL A 597 11.49 -5.97 -8.45
C VAL A 597 12.34 -5.16 -7.48
N GLY A 598 13.63 -4.99 -7.78
CA GLY A 598 14.57 -4.14 -7.05
C GLY A 598 15.87 -4.00 -7.80
N ALA A 599 16.79 -3.20 -7.27
CA ALA A 599 18.11 -3.04 -7.86
C ALA A 599 19.15 -2.55 -6.85
N THR A 600 20.40 -2.78 -7.21
CA THR A 600 21.58 -2.18 -6.58
C THR A 600 22.29 -1.29 -7.59
N GLU A 601 22.58 -0.05 -7.19
CA GLU A 601 23.43 0.88 -7.93
C GLU A 601 24.72 1.12 -7.15
N THR A 602 25.84 1.04 -7.85
CA THR A 602 27.17 1.25 -7.27
C THR A 602 27.90 2.32 -8.08
N TYR A 603 28.32 3.38 -7.40
CA TYR A 603 29.08 4.50 -7.97
C TYR A 603 30.49 4.45 -7.39
N ASP A 604 31.46 4.08 -8.22
CA ASP A 604 32.87 4.06 -7.87
C ASP A 604 33.54 5.34 -8.40
N GLY A 605 33.72 6.29 -7.48
CA GLY A 605 34.05 7.67 -7.80
C GLY A 605 33.07 8.31 -8.78
N ARG A 606 33.56 9.32 -9.53
CA ARG A 606 32.74 10.05 -10.52
C ARG A 606 32.76 9.43 -11.91
N ARG A 607 33.32 8.22 -12.06
CA ARG A 607 33.72 7.69 -13.36
C ARG A 607 33.09 6.34 -13.69
N SER A 608 32.63 5.62 -12.67
CA SER A 608 32.04 4.29 -12.82
C SER A 608 30.67 4.26 -12.17
N TRP A 609 29.70 3.75 -12.92
CA TRP A 609 28.35 3.49 -12.43
C TRP A 609 27.92 2.11 -12.92
N LYS A 610 27.70 1.20 -11.97
CA LYS A 610 27.22 -0.16 -12.21
C LYS A 610 25.81 -0.32 -11.65
N VAL A 611 24.98 -1.05 -12.39
CA VAL A 611 23.62 -1.41 -11.99
C VAL A 611 23.49 -2.93 -12.00
N THR A 612 22.88 -3.48 -10.95
CA THR A 612 22.45 -4.89 -10.89
C THR A 612 20.96 -4.92 -10.55
N LEU A 613 20.15 -5.46 -11.45
CA LEU A 613 18.71 -5.59 -11.32
C LEU A 613 18.37 -6.91 -10.63
N ASN A 614 17.42 -6.88 -9.71
CA ASN A 614 16.72 -8.07 -9.22
C ASN A 614 15.45 -8.21 -10.04
N THR A 615 15.23 -9.38 -10.65
CA THR A 615 14.14 -9.55 -11.62
C THR A 615 13.31 -10.80 -11.41
N VAL A 616 12.09 -10.77 -11.97
CA VAL A 616 11.16 -11.91 -12.05
C VAL A 616 10.61 -12.04 -13.47
N PRO A 617 10.16 -13.23 -13.90
CA PRO A 617 9.50 -13.44 -15.19
C PRO A 617 8.43 -12.40 -15.55
N ALA A 618 8.51 -11.81 -16.74
CA ALA A 618 7.47 -10.91 -17.26
C ALA A 618 6.28 -11.67 -17.86
N ARG A 619 6.54 -12.79 -18.52
CA ARG A 619 5.56 -13.57 -19.28
C ARG A 619 4.29 -13.95 -18.49
N PRO A 620 4.34 -14.33 -17.19
CA PRO A 620 3.11 -14.60 -16.42
C PRO A 620 2.17 -13.40 -16.30
N TRP A 621 2.68 -12.17 -16.45
CA TRP A 621 1.92 -10.92 -16.39
C TRP A 621 1.37 -10.46 -17.74
N ASP A 622 1.73 -11.14 -18.83
CA ASP A 622 1.09 -10.93 -20.13
C ASP A 622 -0.29 -11.63 -20.11
N VAL A 623 -1.35 -10.83 -20.25
CA VAL A 623 -2.76 -11.26 -20.18
C VAL A 623 -3.49 -10.87 -21.46
N ALA A 624 -4.57 -11.60 -21.77
CA ALA A 624 -5.42 -11.32 -22.91
C ALA A 624 -6.04 -9.93 -22.83
N THR A 625 -6.15 -9.29 -23.99
CA THR A 625 -6.86 -8.02 -24.17
C THR A 625 -7.97 -8.22 -25.19
N VAL A 626 -9.04 -7.43 -25.08
CA VAL A 626 -10.12 -7.46 -26.08
C VAL A 626 -9.53 -7.09 -27.43
N ASP A 627 -9.82 -7.90 -28.46
CA ASP A 627 -9.27 -7.80 -29.82
C ASP A 627 -7.73 -7.84 -29.91
N GLY A 628 -7.06 -8.29 -28.84
CA GLY A 628 -5.61 -8.44 -28.79
C GLY A 628 -5.08 -9.59 -29.66
N PRO A 629 -3.75 -9.71 -29.79
CA PRO A 629 -3.11 -10.78 -30.55
C PRO A 629 -3.18 -12.15 -29.86
N GLN A 630 -3.53 -12.22 -28.57
CA GLN A 630 -3.59 -13.47 -27.83
C GLN A 630 -4.74 -14.35 -28.32
N ARG A 631 -4.56 -15.68 -28.27
CA ARG A 631 -5.55 -16.68 -28.72
C ARG A 631 -5.68 -17.79 -27.71
N VAL A 632 -6.88 -18.35 -27.54
CA VAL A 632 -7.09 -19.52 -26.67
C VAL A 632 -6.15 -20.63 -27.13
N ALA A 633 -5.36 -21.18 -26.21
CA ALA A 633 -4.43 -22.26 -26.53
C ALA A 633 -5.19 -23.53 -26.89
N ALA A 634 -4.77 -24.20 -27.96
CA ALA A 634 -5.32 -25.48 -28.38
C ALA A 634 -4.46 -26.64 -27.82
N ILE A 635 -4.58 -26.89 -26.52
CA ILE A 635 -3.77 -27.85 -25.77
C ILE A 635 -3.94 -29.27 -26.36
N GLY A 636 -2.83 -29.95 -26.64
CA GLY A 636 -2.82 -31.30 -27.21
C GLY A 636 -2.94 -31.37 -28.74
N THR A 637 -2.91 -30.24 -29.45
CA THR A 637 -2.77 -30.24 -30.91
C THR A 637 -1.36 -30.71 -31.30
N THR A 638 -1.25 -31.58 -32.30
CA THR A 638 0.04 -32.08 -32.79
C THR A 638 0.11 -32.09 -34.32
N LEU A 639 1.32 -32.19 -34.88
CA LEU A 639 1.51 -32.47 -36.30
C LEU A 639 1.02 -33.88 -36.64
N THR A 640 0.29 -34.00 -37.75
CA THR A 640 -0.25 -35.28 -38.24
C THR A 640 0.82 -36.13 -38.93
N ALA A 641 1.82 -35.49 -39.54
CA ALA A 641 2.88 -36.14 -40.31
C ALA A 641 4.21 -35.39 -40.16
N ASP A 642 5.31 -36.05 -40.53
CA ASP A 642 6.64 -35.44 -40.56
C ASP A 642 6.68 -34.25 -41.55
N ALA A 643 7.43 -33.22 -41.18
CA ALA A 643 7.63 -32.01 -41.98
C ALA A 643 9.12 -31.66 -42.05
N ALA A 644 9.65 -31.53 -43.27
CA ALA A 644 11.03 -31.15 -43.50
C ALA A 644 11.33 -29.72 -43.00
N ALA A 645 12.60 -29.42 -42.75
CA ALA A 645 13.05 -28.06 -42.47
C ALA A 645 12.73 -27.16 -43.70
N GLY A 646 11.87 -26.17 -43.53
CA GLY A 646 11.40 -25.28 -44.60
C GLY A 646 10.03 -25.60 -45.21
N ALA A 647 9.35 -26.68 -44.79
CA ALA A 647 7.98 -26.96 -45.23
C ALA A 647 7.02 -25.80 -44.91
N LEU A 648 6.33 -25.25 -45.91
CA LEU A 648 5.36 -24.15 -45.75
C LEU A 648 3.90 -24.62 -45.73
N SER A 649 3.67 -25.92 -45.76
CA SER A 649 2.35 -26.53 -45.60
C SER A 649 2.48 -27.72 -44.67
N VAL A 650 1.68 -27.74 -43.60
CA VAL A 650 1.71 -28.81 -42.58
C VAL A 650 0.29 -29.22 -42.21
N GLN A 651 0.12 -30.49 -41.82
CA GLN A 651 -1.14 -31.00 -41.28
C GLN A 651 -1.07 -31.02 -39.76
N ILE A 652 -2.10 -30.49 -39.11
CA ILE A 652 -2.26 -30.55 -37.66
C ILE A 652 -3.52 -31.32 -37.32
N THR A 653 -3.51 -32.03 -36.19
CA THR A 653 -4.70 -32.66 -35.61
C THR A 653 -4.97 -32.05 -34.24
N SER A 654 -6.13 -31.43 -34.08
CA SER A 654 -6.62 -30.88 -32.82
C SER A 654 -7.40 -31.93 -32.00
N THR A 655 -7.63 -31.65 -30.73
CA THR A 655 -8.46 -32.49 -29.85
C THR A 655 -9.94 -32.12 -29.96
N ALA A 656 -10.83 -33.04 -29.57
CA ALA A 656 -12.27 -32.77 -29.53
C ALA A 656 -12.62 -31.62 -28.56
N ALA A 657 -11.89 -31.51 -27.44
CA ALA A 657 -12.10 -30.47 -26.42
C ALA A 657 -11.77 -29.06 -26.97
N ASN A 658 -10.74 -28.94 -27.80
CA ASN A 658 -10.40 -27.67 -28.46
C ASN A 658 -11.34 -27.35 -29.64
N GLY A 659 -11.89 -28.40 -30.26
CA GLY A 659 -12.52 -28.29 -31.57
C GLY A 659 -11.48 -28.00 -32.67
N ARG A 660 -11.97 -27.61 -33.85
CA ARG A 660 -11.11 -27.21 -34.97
C ARG A 660 -10.50 -25.83 -34.74
N TRP A 661 -9.31 -25.61 -35.28
CA TRP A 661 -8.69 -24.29 -35.35
C TRP A 661 -9.47 -23.38 -36.31
N THR A 662 -9.38 -22.07 -36.06
CA THR A 662 -10.10 -21.05 -36.86
C THR A 662 -9.70 -21.12 -38.33
N THR A 663 -10.70 -21.07 -39.21
CA THR A 663 -10.51 -20.92 -40.67
C THR A 663 -10.97 -19.53 -41.15
N ARG A 664 -11.29 -18.62 -40.22
CA ARG A 664 -11.79 -17.28 -40.56
C ARG A 664 -10.65 -16.42 -41.11
N PRO A 665 -10.77 -15.81 -42.30
CA PRO A 665 -9.70 -15.01 -42.89
C PRO A 665 -9.19 -13.90 -41.98
N GLY A 666 -10.08 -13.21 -41.24
CA GLY A 666 -9.69 -12.13 -40.32
C GLY A 666 -8.90 -12.57 -39.07
N ALA A 667 -8.69 -13.88 -38.86
CA ALA A 667 -7.84 -14.38 -37.79
C ALA A 667 -6.36 -14.48 -38.17
N PHE A 668 -6.02 -14.22 -39.44
CA PHE A 668 -4.67 -14.32 -40.00
C PHE A 668 -4.08 -12.94 -40.30
N PRO A 669 -2.74 -12.77 -40.25
CA PRO A 669 -1.73 -13.79 -39.93
C PRO A 669 -1.82 -14.29 -38.49
N LEU A 670 -1.52 -15.58 -38.28
CA LEU A 670 -1.57 -16.24 -36.97
C LEU A 670 -0.18 -16.77 -36.59
N ASP A 671 0.37 -16.25 -35.49
CA ASP A 671 1.63 -16.72 -34.92
C ASP A 671 1.45 -18.03 -34.13
N MET A 672 2.25 -19.04 -34.46
CA MET A 672 2.20 -20.37 -33.87
C MET A 672 3.59 -20.84 -33.43
N LEU A 673 3.61 -21.78 -32.49
CA LEU A 673 4.79 -22.55 -32.09
C LEU A 673 4.59 -24.01 -32.51
N ILE A 674 5.55 -24.56 -33.25
CA ILE A 674 5.62 -25.98 -33.60
C ILE A 674 6.93 -26.54 -33.05
N GLY A 675 6.83 -27.36 -32.00
CA GLY A 675 8.00 -27.92 -31.31
C GLY A 675 8.96 -26.88 -30.73
N GLY A 676 8.53 -25.62 -30.56
CA GLY A 676 9.37 -24.49 -30.10
C GLY A 676 9.96 -23.62 -31.24
N GLU A 677 9.70 -23.94 -32.51
CA GLU A 677 9.97 -23.04 -33.63
C GLU A 677 8.78 -22.10 -33.85
N HIS A 678 9.04 -20.79 -33.96
CA HIS A 678 8.03 -19.78 -34.24
C HIS A 678 7.77 -19.68 -35.75
N VAL A 679 6.50 -19.86 -36.13
CA VAL A 679 6.01 -19.85 -37.51
C VAL A 679 4.81 -18.90 -37.67
N ILE A 680 4.58 -18.42 -38.90
CA ILE A 680 3.46 -17.52 -39.23
C ILE A 680 2.53 -18.21 -40.22
N ALA A 681 1.31 -18.53 -39.78
CA ALA A 681 0.27 -19.07 -40.64
C ALA A 681 -0.52 -17.96 -41.35
N THR A 682 -0.77 -18.14 -42.65
CA THR A 682 -1.61 -17.23 -43.47
C THR A 682 -3.02 -17.76 -43.69
N ALA A 683 -3.20 -19.08 -43.59
CA ALA A 683 -4.51 -19.72 -43.67
C ALA A 683 -4.50 -21.08 -42.98
N ILE A 684 -5.64 -21.47 -42.44
CA ILE A 684 -5.95 -22.84 -42.04
C ILE A 684 -7.21 -23.28 -42.76
N THR A 685 -7.16 -24.44 -43.41
CA THR A 685 -8.28 -24.99 -44.18
C THR A 685 -8.64 -26.39 -43.69
N GLY A 686 -9.90 -26.78 -43.90
CA GLY A 686 -10.46 -28.05 -43.42
C GLY A 686 -11.65 -27.86 -42.48
N THR A 687 -12.56 -28.83 -42.50
CA THR A 687 -13.81 -28.82 -41.73
C THR A 687 -13.78 -29.73 -40.50
N GLY A 688 -12.85 -30.69 -40.45
CA GLY A 688 -12.63 -31.60 -39.32
C GLY A 688 -11.57 -31.12 -38.33
N LEU A 689 -11.16 -32.02 -37.42
CA LEU A 689 -10.11 -31.77 -36.43
C LEU A 689 -8.70 -31.84 -37.02
N THR A 690 -8.53 -32.55 -38.13
CA THR A 690 -7.32 -32.50 -38.96
C THR A 690 -7.46 -31.39 -39.99
N GLN A 691 -6.52 -30.44 -39.98
CA GLN A 691 -6.55 -29.25 -40.83
C GLN A 691 -5.17 -28.97 -41.45
N THR A 692 -5.21 -28.37 -42.64
CA THR A 692 -4.00 -27.93 -43.34
C THR A 692 -3.66 -26.51 -42.91
N VAL A 693 -2.44 -26.29 -42.44
CA VAL A 693 -1.90 -24.96 -42.12
C VAL A 693 -0.98 -24.53 -43.25
N THR A 694 -1.25 -23.37 -43.85
CA THR A 694 -0.35 -22.72 -44.81
C THR A 694 0.49 -21.67 -44.07
N LEU A 695 1.81 -21.77 -44.19
CA LEU A 695 2.78 -20.89 -43.54
C LEU A 695 3.37 -19.90 -44.54
N SER A 696 3.53 -18.66 -44.13
CA SER A 696 4.29 -17.64 -44.87
C SER A 696 5.75 -17.51 -44.39
N ALA A 697 6.00 -17.86 -43.14
CA ALA A 697 7.32 -17.79 -42.54
C ALA A 697 7.54 -18.93 -41.54
N ARG A 698 8.78 -19.37 -41.50
CA ARG A 698 9.33 -20.32 -40.53
C ARG A 698 10.59 -19.72 -39.90
N SER A 699 11.03 -20.33 -38.80
CA SER A 699 12.27 -19.94 -38.13
C SER A 699 12.33 -18.45 -37.74
N VAL A 700 11.19 -17.86 -37.39
CA VAL A 700 11.11 -16.43 -37.01
C VAL A 700 11.94 -16.13 -35.76
N ASN A 701 12.07 -17.11 -34.85
CA ASN A 701 12.92 -17.06 -33.67
C ASN A 701 14.34 -17.62 -33.91
N GLY A 702 14.77 -17.77 -35.17
CA GLY A 702 16.09 -18.31 -35.54
C GLY A 702 16.23 -19.83 -35.41
N VAL A 703 15.18 -20.54 -35.01
CA VAL A 703 15.18 -22.01 -34.90
C VAL A 703 14.69 -22.65 -36.19
N ALA A 704 15.49 -23.50 -36.82
CA ALA A 704 15.10 -24.25 -38.01
C ALA A 704 15.33 -25.75 -37.79
N ARG A 705 14.27 -26.56 -37.90
CA ARG A 705 14.38 -28.03 -37.77
C ARG A 705 13.34 -28.79 -38.59
N SER A 706 13.60 -30.06 -38.85
CA SER A 706 12.53 -31.00 -39.23
C SER A 706 11.67 -31.31 -38.01
N TRP A 707 10.38 -31.49 -38.22
CA TRP A 707 9.44 -31.91 -37.18
C TRP A 707 8.91 -33.30 -37.50
N LEU A 708 8.79 -34.14 -36.48
CA LEU A 708 8.16 -35.46 -36.61
C LEU A 708 6.66 -35.36 -36.38
N ALA A 709 5.91 -36.32 -36.89
CA ALA A 709 4.52 -36.55 -36.49
C ALA A 709 4.42 -36.61 -34.95
N GLY A 710 3.36 -36.03 -34.39
CA GLY A 710 3.19 -35.90 -32.95
C GLY A 710 3.87 -34.67 -32.32
N THR A 711 4.66 -33.91 -33.07
CA THR A 711 5.26 -32.65 -32.55
C THR A 711 4.16 -31.70 -32.06
N PRO A 712 4.24 -31.18 -30.82
CA PRO A 712 3.23 -30.27 -30.29
C PRO A 712 3.10 -28.98 -31.09
N VAL A 713 1.85 -28.54 -31.27
CA VAL A 713 1.48 -27.30 -31.94
C VAL A 713 0.64 -26.45 -30.99
N THR A 714 0.97 -25.17 -30.87
CA THR A 714 0.18 -24.21 -30.09
C THR A 714 0.29 -22.81 -30.67
N VAL A 715 -0.53 -21.89 -30.17
CA VAL A 715 -0.43 -20.46 -30.51
C VAL A 715 0.77 -19.85 -29.80
N LEU A 716 1.44 -18.87 -30.41
CA LEU A 716 2.60 -18.22 -29.81
C LEU A 716 2.26 -17.53 -28.48
N ARG A 717 1.08 -16.88 -28.43
CA ARG A 717 0.61 -16.09 -27.28
C ARG A 717 -0.74 -16.62 -26.78
N PRO A 718 -0.74 -17.57 -25.83
CA PRO A 718 -1.95 -18.05 -25.19
C PRO A 718 -2.75 -16.90 -24.57
N ALA A 719 -4.06 -16.87 -24.79
CA ALA A 719 -4.97 -15.97 -24.10
C ALA A 719 -5.11 -16.41 -22.66
N VAL A 720 -4.86 -15.47 -21.76
CA VAL A 720 -4.89 -15.70 -20.32
C VAL A 720 -5.73 -14.61 -19.69
N LEU A 721 -6.71 -15.00 -18.88
CA LEU A 721 -7.56 -14.03 -18.20
C LEU A 721 -6.75 -13.26 -17.17
N ALA A 722 -6.99 -11.94 -17.12
CA ALA A 722 -6.60 -11.12 -15.98
C ALA A 722 -7.41 -11.55 -14.74
N LEU A 723 -6.86 -11.28 -13.56
CA LEU A 723 -7.52 -11.55 -12.28
C LEU A 723 -8.66 -10.56 -11.98
#